data_AF-A0AAV6S8H1-F1
#
_entry.id   AF-A0AAV6S8H1-F1
#
_cell.length_a   1.000
_cell.length_b   1.000
_cell.length_c   1.000
_cell.angle_alpha   90.00
_cell.angle_beta   90.00
_cell.angle_gamma   90.00
#
_symmetry.space_group_name_H-M   'P 1'
#
loop_
_entity.id
_entity.type
_entity.pdbx_description
1 polymer ?
#
loop_
_entity_poly.entity_id
_entity_poly.type
_entity_poly.pdbx_seq_one_letter_code
_entity_poly.pdbx_strand_id
1 'polypeptide(L)'
;MSLSRKCLFPGCKNTQRSSATLFKIPKEEEMKGKWLDFVRSHVDGELRITTNTRLCSDHFTPDCFDNFQRRQLGFTDSPLLLLPGAVPTISLPSHHPSGPDSHPHVSPTSCPPLPQSQPPTRETLSQPRSIQKATCEVGCQTDRIPGKRSVATQLSKLTLTNYRSAGCQANVATRSIAVGNIITPSPSLSSTSVKRKAVSDVPDDRPAKHPLLELPSFPESVTTTILVDPDDPTQLPSMSELEKTASEQAPTKPPQDMVKYLVYEDCLLELFKSCPICSSVCTVQSYTKGTFISVTQKCLYPTCLYTRQWKSQPLLGSTPAGNLHLSAAVVYTGSSFVQTKRVLNSMHLRTFSRKMHQNHVDNYILPSVLHRWRSHQTSLLQELKQGPTVTLGGDIRANIPGRCSKYGSYSMMDLNSNKVVDIQLVQSNEVGSSVHMEKEGLIRSLELLERSGVNVTSLVTDRRTWVEQLIQEQKPDIDHFYDVWRLCKAISKKVDAISKEKDCHMVKSWQKSIENHLYWSASSSSSEEETVAKWTSLLNHMQNVHIHKNPLFPKCLHPPSTHKRKWLKPATKPTYKLKKVLMNKHVLSCVKRLSPLYQTPVLKGFRSMIPRFAPKSVAFSYLEMLCRLYLAALHFNENSILTQANTAAGEDMVQDKDKKKDHASTEYVAELMNLLFNEVIHNPVPFVAELKEVAFPGLLCSQFVQSETTEAVAGHVSTFGCSDDDLTPT
;
A
#
# COMPACT_ATOMS: atom_id res chain seq x y z
N MET A 1 45.80 -5.36 9.36
CA MET A 1 44.55 -6.16 9.53
C MET A 1 43.91 -5.81 10.87
N SER A 2 42.58 -5.74 10.98
CA SER A 2 41.89 -5.58 12.27
C SER A 2 41.32 -6.92 12.75
N LEU A 3 41.63 -7.31 13.99
CA LEU A 3 41.09 -8.52 14.61
C LEU A 3 39.56 -8.43 14.69
N SER A 4 38.87 -9.45 14.20
CA SER A 4 37.41 -9.53 14.23
C SER A 4 36.91 -9.71 15.67
N ARG A 5 35.92 -8.90 16.07
CA ARG A 5 35.37 -8.98 17.42
C ARG A 5 34.43 -10.18 17.53
N LYS A 6 34.70 -11.05 18.50
CA LYS A 6 33.90 -12.22 18.87
C LYS A 6 33.41 -12.14 20.33
N CYS A 7 32.41 -12.94 20.66
CA CYS A 7 32.03 -13.20 22.05
C CYS A 7 33.19 -13.89 22.81
N LEU A 8 33.31 -13.61 24.10
CA LEU A 8 34.24 -14.29 25.02
C LEU A 8 33.70 -15.64 25.51
N PHE A 9 32.37 -15.77 25.65
CA PHE A 9 31.75 -16.91 26.31
C PHE A 9 32.04 -18.23 25.56
N PRO A 10 32.43 -19.32 26.26
CA PRO A 10 32.68 -20.63 25.65
C PRO A 10 31.51 -21.15 24.82
N GLY A 11 31.82 -21.87 23.73
CA GLY A 11 30.82 -22.34 22.76
C GLY A 11 30.13 -21.25 21.93
N CYS A 12 30.14 -19.98 22.36
CA CYS A 12 29.37 -18.90 21.74
C CYS A 12 30.02 -18.42 20.42
N LYS A 13 29.45 -18.87 19.29
CA LYS A 13 29.92 -18.54 17.93
C LYS A 13 29.59 -17.11 17.46
N ASN A 14 29.10 -16.24 18.35
CA ASN A 14 28.68 -14.89 17.98
C ASN A 14 29.87 -13.96 17.68
N THR A 15 29.77 -13.21 16.58
CA THR A 15 30.79 -12.27 16.10
C THR A 15 30.17 -10.93 15.72
N GLN A 16 31.01 -9.95 15.34
CA GLN A 16 30.56 -8.67 14.77
C GLN A 16 29.72 -8.77 13.47
N ARG A 17 29.55 -9.97 12.90
CA ARG A 17 28.64 -10.25 11.76
C ARG A 17 27.33 -10.94 12.20
N SER A 18 27.18 -11.30 13.48
CA SER A 18 25.95 -11.89 14.04
C SER A 18 24.88 -10.83 14.31
N SER A 19 23.63 -11.26 14.50
CA SER A 19 22.50 -10.42 14.93
C SER A 19 22.58 -9.97 16.40
N ALA A 20 23.32 -10.72 17.22
CA ALA A 20 23.61 -10.44 18.62
C ALA A 20 24.44 -9.15 18.80
N THR A 21 24.10 -8.33 19.79
CA THR A 21 24.86 -7.11 20.09
C THR A 21 26.09 -7.44 20.93
N LEU A 22 27.29 -7.01 20.52
CA LEU A 22 28.54 -7.25 21.25
C LEU A 22 28.88 -6.08 22.19
N PHE A 23 28.73 -6.29 23.49
CA PHE A 23 29.02 -5.31 24.54
C PHE A 23 30.48 -5.34 24.97
N LYS A 24 31.01 -4.18 25.39
CA LYS A 24 32.27 -4.11 26.13
C LYS A 24 32.01 -4.53 27.57
N ILE A 25 32.99 -5.21 28.19
CA ILE A 25 32.99 -5.38 29.66
C ILE A 25 33.00 -3.98 30.31
N PRO A 26 32.25 -3.75 31.40
CA PRO A 26 32.27 -2.51 32.16
C PRO A 26 33.67 -2.06 32.58
N LYS A 27 33.85 -0.74 32.75
CA LYS A 27 35.05 -0.14 33.38
C LYS A 27 34.97 -0.10 34.91
N GLU A 28 33.78 -0.26 35.46
CA GLU A 28 33.48 -0.22 36.89
C GLU A 28 33.82 -1.58 37.49
N GLU A 29 34.70 -1.60 38.50
CA GLU A 29 35.44 -2.81 38.86
C GLU A 29 34.55 -3.89 39.50
N GLU A 30 33.51 -3.49 40.23
CA GLU A 30 32.49 -4.41 40.79
C GLU A 30 31.67 -5.09 39.66
N MET A 31 31.18 -4.30 38.70
CA MET A 31 30.41 -4.81 37.56
C MET A 31 31.28 -5.66 36.61
N LYS A 32 32.53 -5.28 36.43
CA LYS A 32 33.56 -6.04 35.72
C LYS A 32 33.83 -7.38 36.41
N GLY A 33 33.91 -7.42 37.74
CA GLY A 33 33.99 -8.65 38.53
C GLY A 33 32.84 -9.59 38.20
N LYS A 34 31.59 -9.16 38.44
CA LYS A 34 30.37 -9.93 38.16
C LYS A 34 30.32 -10.49 36.73
N TRP A 35 30.72 -9.70 35.73
CA TRP A 35 30.79 -10.13 34.32
C TRP A 35 31.90 -11.15 34.04
N LEU A 36 33.04 -11.06 34.73
CA LEU A 36 34.16 -11.99 34.56
C LEU A 36 33.92 -13.29 35.31
N ASP A 37 33.31 -13.25 36.49
CA ASP A 37 33.03 -14.42 37.31
C ASP A 37 31.99 -15.33 36.64
N PHE A 38 30.96 -14.75 36.00
CA PHE A 38 30.03 -15.48 35.11
C PHE A 38 30.74 -16.20 33.94
N VAL A 39 31.87 -15.68 33.44
CA VAL A 39 32.64 -16.35 32.37
C VAL A 39 33.62 -17.37 32.95
N ARG A 40 34.26 -17.06 34.09
CA ARG A 40 35.15 -17.97 34.82
C ARG A 40 34.43 -19.26 35.25
N SER A 41 33.19 -19.16 35.70
CA SER A 41 32.37 -20.31 36.09
C SER A 41 32.00 -21.26 34.93
N HIS A 42 32.48 -20.97 33.72
CA HIS A 42 32.27 -21.77 32.51
C HIS A 42 33.59 -22.04 31.74
N VAL A 43 34.76 -21.71 32.30
CA VAL A 43 36.08 -21.83 31.63
C VAL A 43 37.10 -22.54 32.51
N ASP A 44 37.57 -23.70 32.04
CA ASP A 44 38.79 -24.34 32.53
C ASP A 44 40.03 -23.63 31.95
N GLY A 45 40.61 -22.68 32.70
CA GLY A 45 41.91 -22.07 32.40
C GLY A 45 41.98 -20.53 32.42
N GLU A 46 43.14 -19.97 32.06
CA GLU A 46 43.41 -18.54 32.14
C GLU A 46 42.65 -17.70 31.09
N LEU A 47 41.71 -16.87 31.56
CA LEU A 47 41.00 -15.90 30.74
C LEU A 47 41.86 -14.66 30.40
N ARG A 48 42.53 -14.69 29.24
CA ARG A 48 43.26 -13.53 28.69
C ARG A 48 42.30 -12.41 28.23
N ILE A 49 42.00 -11.48 29.12
CA ILE A 49 41.16 -10.30 28.86
C ILE A 49 41.95 -9.25 28.06
N THR A 50 41.34 -8.65 27.04
CA THR A 50 41.93 -7.58 26.23
C THR A 50 40.95 -6.42 26.04
N THR A 51 41.43 -5.27 25.56
CA THR A 51 40.56 -4.12 25.18
C THR A 51 39.55 -4.46 24.06
N ASN A 52 39.74 -5.57 23.34
CA ASN A 52 38.83 -6.08 22.32
C ASN A 52 37.87 -7.18 22.80
N THR A 53 37.98 -7.65 24.04
CA THR A 53 37.07 -8.65 24.63
C THR A 53 35.62 -8.15 24.73
N ARG A 54 34.65 -8.95 24.28
CA ARG A 54 33.21 -8.61 24.28
C ARG A 54 32.36 -9.75 24.81
N LEU A 55 31.18 -9.44 25.34
CA LEU A 55 30.12 -10.42 25.63
C LEU A 55 28.90 -10.09 24.76
N CYS A 56 28.20 -11.11 24.25
CA CYS A 56 27.04 -10.89 23.38
C CYS A 56 25.73 -10.75 24.16
N SER A 57 24.72 -10.12 23.54
CA SER A 57 23.36 -9.93 24.10
C SER A 57 22.72 -11.20 24.64
N ASP A 58 23.08 -12.34 24.06
CA ASP A 58 22.36 -13.59 24.24
C ASP A 58 22.70 -14.27 25.59
N HIS A 59 23.60 -13.65 26.38
CA HIS A 59 23.94 -14.01 27.76
C HIS A 59 23.21 -13.18 28.83
N PHE A 60 22.34 -12.25 28.44
CA PHE A 60 21.59 -11.37 29.34
C PHE A 60 20.09 -11.62 29.19
N THR A 61 19.34 -11.47 30.28
CA THR A 61 17.88 -11.59 30.28
C THR A 61 17.19 -10.40 29.58
N PRO A 62 15.95 -10.55 29.09
CA PRO A 62 15.23 -9.48 28.37
C PRO A 62 15.11 -8.15 29.12
N ASP A 63 15.00 -8.20 30.44
CA ASP A 63 14.92 -7.07 31.37
C ASP A 63 16.24 -6.30 31.53
N CYS A 64 17.38 -6.88 31.14
CA CYS A 64 18.67 -6.19 31.15
C CYS A 64 18.79 -5.03 30.14
N PHE A 65 17.81 -4.79 29.26
CA PHE A 65 17.93 -3.80 28.17
C PHE A 65 16.73 -2.83 28.06
N ASP A 66 17.02 -1.52 28.05
CA ASP A 66 16.03 -0.43 27.87
C ASP A 66 15.17 -0.58 26.61
N ASN A 67 15.80 -1.00 25.51
CA ASN A 67 15.15 -1.08 24.20
C ASN A 67 14.74 -2.49 23.77
N PHE A 68 14.74 -3.51 24.65
CA PHE A 68 14.48 -4.90 24.27
C PHE A 68 13.18 -5.08 23.50
N GLN A 69 12.04 -4.71 24.11
CA GLN A 69 10.72 -4.83 23.50
C GLN A 69 10.61 -4.00 22.21
N ARG A 70 11.23 -2.81 22.18
CA ARG A 70 11.21 -1.92 21.01
C ARG A 70 11.98 -2.52 19.83
N ARG A 71 13.09 -3.22 20.09
CA ARG A 71 13.88 -3.95 19.07
C ARG A 71 13.16 -5.22 18.62
N GLN A 72 12.64 -6.01 19.57
CA GLN A 72 11.91 -7.26 19.30
C GLN A 72 10.62 -7.05 18.48
N LEU A 73 9.90 -5.94 18.71
CA LEU A 73 8.69 -5.56 17.97
C LEU A 73 8.97 -4.81 16.66
N GLY A 74 10.25 -4.55 16.31
CA GLY A 74 10.64 -3.87 15.08
C GLY A 74 10.40 -2.35 15.07
N PHE A 75 10.28 -1.71 16.24
CA PHE A 75 10.18 -0.25 16.37
C PHE A 75 11.54 0.46 16.37
N THR A 76 12.66 -0.27 16.36
CA THR A 76 13.99 0.30 16.17
C THR A 76 15.01 -0.74 15.67
N ASP A 77 15.83 -0.34 14.70
CA ASP A 77 17.00 -1.11 14.23
C ASP A 77 18.25 -0.88 15.09
N SER A 78 18.14 -0.12 16.19
CA SER A 78 19.28 0.15 17.09
C SER A 78 19.83 -1.14 17.72
N PRO A 79 21.14 -1.20 18.03
CA PRO A 79 21.70 -2.25 18.89
C PRO A 79 20.98 -2.29 20.24
N LEU A 80 21.02 -3.43 20.93
CA LEU A 80 20.49 -3.48 22.30
C LEU A 80 21.28 -2.54 23.20
N LEU A 81 20.59 -1.86 24.12
CA LEU A 81 21.18 -0.94 25.10
C LEU A 81 20.99 -1.55 26.50
N LEU A 82 22.09 -2.00 27.11
CA LEU A 82 22.07 -2.50 28.49
C LEU A 82 21.70 -1.38 29.46
N LEU A 83 20.92 -1.72 30.48
CA LEU A 83 20.67 -0.86 31.63
C LEU A 83 21.94 -0.72 32.50
N PRO A 84 22.10 0.39 33.24
CA PRO A 84 23.09 0.48 34.32
C PRO A 84 22.87 -0.66 35.33
N GLY A 85 23.96 -1.33 35.74
CA GLY A 85 23.89 -2.48 36.64
C GLY A 85 23.53 -3.83 36.01
N ALA A 86 23.27 -3.92 34.69
CA ALA A 86 22.94 -5.18 34.04
C ALA A 86 24.11 -6.19 34.05
N VAL A 87 23.83 -7.42 34.49
CA VAL A 87 24.79 -8.54 34.60
C VAL A 87 24.38 -9.71 33.69
N PRO A 88 25.35 -10.46 33.12
CA PRO A 88 25.05 -11.66 32.36
C PRO A 88 24.68 -12.81 33.29
N THR A 89 23.71 -13.61 32.88
CA THR A 89 23.13 -14.71 33.66
C THR A 89 22.74 -15.94 32.81
N ILE A 90 22.77 -15.84 31.47
CA ILE A 90 22.31 -16.91 30.57
C ILE A 90 23.47 -17.66 29.92
N SER A 91 23.71 -18.88 30.40
CA SER A 91 24.44 -19.93 29.69
C SER A 91 23.51 -20.65 28.70
N LEU A 92 23.43 -20.16 27.46
CA LEU A 92 22.59 -20.79 26.43
C LEU A 92 23.05 -22.22 26.09
N PRO A 93 22.11 -23.13 25.77
CA PRO A 93 22.38 -24.56 25.73
C PRO A 93 23.24 -24.97 24.53
N SER A 94 24.23 -25.82 24.79
CA SER A 94 24.97 -26.57 23.77
C SER A 94 24.42 -27.98 23.63
N HIS A 95 24.48 -28.55 22.43
CA HIS A 95 24.22 -29.98 22.21
C HIS A 95 25.17 -30.82 23.07
N HIS A 96 24.61 -31.74 23.87
CA HIS A 96 25.30 -32.93 24.34
C HIS A 96 24.61 -34.19 23.79
N PRO A 97 25.34 -35.30 23.58
CA PRO A 97 24.80 -36.55 23.06
C PRO A 97 23.96 -37.31 24.10
N SER A 98 23.30 -38.37 23.65
CA SER A 98 22.26 -39.13 24.35
C SER A 98 22.71 -39.84 25.64
N GLY A 99 21.86 -39.79 26.67
CA GLY A 99 21.90 -40.59 27.90
C GLY A 99 20.51 -40.53 28.60
N PRO A 100 20.05 -41.57 29.32
CA PRO A 100 18.61 -41.77 29.55
C PRO A 100 18.02 -41.24 30.87
N ASP A 101 16.74 -40.91 30.80
CA ASP A 101 15.64 -41.01 31.77
C ASP A 101 15.84 -40.65 33.27
N SER A 102 15.16 -39.58 33.71
CA SER A 102 14.33 -39.59 34.93
C SER A 102 13.41 -38.36 35.04
N HIS A 103 12.14 -38.57 35.42
CA HIS A 103 11.22 -37.53 35.90
C HIS A 103 11.38 -37.37 37.44
N PRO A 104 11.08 -36.18 38.03
CA PRO A 104 9.73 -35.97 38.57
C PRO A 104 9.18 -34.52 38.55
N HIS A 105 7.96 -34.38 39.07
CA HIS A 105 7.14 -33.16 39.29
C HIS A 105 7.75 -32.08 40.21
N VAL A 106 7.17 -30.86 40.19
CA VAL A 106 6.47 -30.21 41.35
C VAL A 106 5.87 -28.82 40.98
N SER A 107 4.82 -28.38 41.69
CA SER A 107 4.08 -27.08 41.61
C SER A 107 3.97 -26.49 43.05
N PRO A 108 3.21 -25.40 43.41
CA PRO A 108 2.51 -24.33 42.68
C PRO A 108 3.05 -22.90 43.09
N THR A 109 2.36 -21.74 42.99
CA THR A 109 1.36 -21.15 43.93
C THR A 109 0.82 -19.78 43.39
N SER A 110 -0.03 -19.02 44.12
CA SER A 110 -1.02 -18.02 43.63
C SER A 110 -0.86 -16.52 44.04
N CYS A 111 -1.81 -15.68 43.59
CA CYS A 111 -1.91 -14.19 43.58
C CYS A 111 -2.06 -13.46 44.94
N PRO A 112 -1.94 -12.10 44.97
CA PRO A 112 -3.15 -11.23 45.15
C PRO A 112 -3.12 -9.81 44.45
N PRO A 113 -4.20 -8.98 44.49
CA PRO A 113 -4.37 -7.77 43.62
C PRO A 113 -4.85 -6.42 44.24
N LEU A 114 -4.72 -5.30 43.46
CA LEU A 114 -5.53 -4.05 43.40
C LEU A 114 -5.59 -3.07 44.63
N PRO A 115 -5.78 -1.72 44.46
CA PRO A 115 -7.10 -1.07 44.18
C PRO A 115 -7.06 0.27 43.35
N GLN A 116 -8.14 1.09 43.40
CA GLN A 116 -8.47 2.28 42.56
C GLN A 116 -8.77 3.58 43.37
N SER A 117 -8.86 4.77 42.74
CA SER A 117 -9.56 5.97 43.28
C SER A 117 -9.81 7.14 42.27
N GLN A 118 -10.82 7.98 42.52
CA GLN A 118 -11.16 9.30 41.89
C GLN A 118 -11.92 10.21 42.93
N PRO A 119 -12.64 11.32 42.60
CA PRO A 119 -12.16 12.71 42.39
C PRO A 119 -12.93 13.81 43.19
N PRO A 120 -12.55 15.12 43.09
CA PRO A 120 -13.54 16.23 42.96
C PRO A 120 -13.13 17.32 41.89
N THR A 121 -13.99 18.04 41.12
CA THR A 121 -14.98 19.16 41.37
C THR A 121 -14.37 20.51 41.89
N ARG A 122 -14.85 21.76 41.60
CA ARG A 122 -16.03 22.38 40.92
C ARG A 122 -15.78 23.90 40.57
N GLU A 123 -16.71 24.59 39.85
CA GLU A 123 -17.08 26.06 39.87
C GLU A 123 -16.41 27.18 38.99
N THR A 124 -17.01 28.36 38.67
CA THR A 124 -18.36 28.73 38.08
C THR A 124 -18.37 30.18 37.46
N LEU A 125 -19.21 30.49 36.43
CA LEU A 125 -19.70 31.83 35.93
C LEU A 125 -18.65 32.79 35.25
N SER A 126 -18.94 33.80 34.38
CA SER A 126 -20.15 34.60 33.99
C SER A 126 -20.22 34.98 32.46
N GLN A 127 -21.26 35.72 32.00
CA GLN A 127 -21.45 36.32 30.64
C GLN A 127 -21.76 37.86 30.77
N PRO A 128 -22.39 38.65 29.83
CA PRO A 128 -22.79 38.49 28.39
C PRO A 128 -22.59 39.77 27.49
N ARG A 129 -23.31 39.81 26.33
CA ARG A 129 -23.62 40.96 25.41
C ARG A 129 -22.55 41.33 24.36
N SER A 130 -22.78 41.87 23.14
CA SER A 130 -23.90 42.17 22.19
C SER A 130 -23.34 43.31 21.25
N ILE A 131 -23.81 43.70 20.04
CA ILE A 131 -25.05 43.47 19.26
C ILE A 131 -24.85 43.87 17.76
N GLN A 132 -25.49 43.17 16.80
CA GLN A 132 -25.94 43.64 15.44
C GLN A 132 -24.88 44.15 14.38
N LYS A 133 -25.13 44.26 13.06
CA LYS A 133 -26.17 43.76 12.11
C LYS A 133 -25.67 43.82 10.63
N ALA A 134 -26.06 42.83 9.80
CA ALA A 134 -26.35 42.90 8.35
C ALA A 134 -25.26 43.46 7.37
N THR A 135 -25.33 43.36 6.03
CA THR A 135 -26.32 42.82 5.07
C THR A 135 -25.66 41.93 3.99
N CYS A 136 -26.44 41.06 3.35
CA CYS A 136 -26.16 40.40 2.07
C CYS A 136 -26.29 41.39 0.87
N GLU A 137 -26.04 41.15 -0.42
CA GLU A 137 -25.21 40.26 -1.30
C GLU A 137 -25.38 40.84 -2.75
N VAL A 138 -24.83 40.43 -3.91
CA VAL A 138 -24.01 39.35 -4.50
C VAL A 138 -22.88 40.07 -5.32
N GLY A 139 -21.72 39.53 -5.74
CA GLY A 139 -21.15 38.17 -5.72
C GLY A 139 -20.64 37.76 -7.13
N CYS A 140 -19.59 36.93 -7.24
CA CYS A 140 -19.09 36.34 -8.49
C CYS A 140 -18.62 34.89 -8.22
N GLN A 141 -18.81 33.99 -9.19
CA GLN A 141 -18.37 32.59 -9.08
C GLN A 141 -16.83 32.51 -9.21
N THR A 142 -16.07 31.76 -8.40
CA THR A 142 -16.41 30.66 -7.48
C THR A 142 -15.71 30.80 -6.11
N ASP A 143 -16.45 31.21 -5.08
CA ASP A 143 -15.97 31.16 -3.68
C ASP A 143 -16.52 29.93 -2.94
N ARG A 144 -15.62 29.09 -2.38
CA ARG A 144 -15.96 28.12 -1.34
C ARG A 144 -15.37 28.60 0.00
N ILE A 145 -16.26 28.99 0.91
CA ILE A 145 -15.89 29.48 2.26
C ILE A 145 -15.16 28.36 3.04
N PRO A 146 -14.07 28.65 3.79
CA PRO A 146 -13.25 27.60 4.38
C PRO A 146 -13.92 26.83 5.52
N GLY A 147 -14.34 25.59 5.25
CA GLY A 147 -14.66 24.61 6.28
C GLY A 147 -13.41 24.26 7.10
N LYS A 148 -13.33 24.74 8.35
CA LYS A 148 -12.18 24.52 9.25
C LYS A 148 -12.07 23.05 9.66
N ARG A 149 -11.23 22.28 8.96
CA ARG A 149 -10.90 20.90 9.32
C ARG A 149 -9.77 20.88 10.36
N SER A 150 -10.01 20.32 11.53
CA SER A 150 -8.97 20.07 12.54
C SER A 150 -7.98 19.01 12.04
N VAL A 151 -6.70 19.38 11.91
CA VAL A 151 -5.61 18.43 11.63
C VAL A 151 -4.87 18.15 12.92
N ALA A 152 -5.05 16.95 13.48
CA ALA A 152 -4.28 16.48 14.62
C ALA A 152 -2.80 16.30 14.21
N THR A 153 -1.95 17.24 14.59
CA THR A 153 -0.51 17.17 14.29
C THR A 153 0.19 16.40 15.41
N GLN A 154 0.28 15.08 15.26
CA GLN A 154 1.19 14.28 16.10
C GLN A 154 2.63 14.60 15.71
N LEU A 155 3.25 15.53 16.44
CA LEU A 155 4.69 15.75 16.40
C LEU A 155 5.40 14.60 17.12
N SER A 156 6.48 14.09 16.52
CA SER A 156 7.39 13.15 17.20
C SER A 156 8.22 13.88 18.26
N LYS A 157 8.63 13.14 19.30
CA LYS A 157 9.17 13.65 20.58
C LYS A 157 10.60 14.26 20.50
N LEU A 158 11.02 14.82 19.35
CA LEU A 158 12.38 15.32 19.11
C LEU A 158 12.47 16.68 18.38
N THR A 159 11.38 17.47 18.33
CA THR A 159 11.37 18.78 17.65
C THR A 159 10.81 19.92 18.50
N LEU A 160 10.87 19.81 19.82
CA LEU A 160 10.55 20.90 20.76
C LEU A 160 11.56 20.94 21.91
N THR A 161 12.67 21.64 21.69
CA THR A 161 13.50 22.21 22.76
C THR A 161 13.32 23.74 22.73
N ASN A 162 13.05 24.32 23.90
CA ASN A 162 13.10 25.77 24.18
C ASN A 162 12.09 26.71 23.49
N TYR A 163 10.78 26.42 23.56
CA TYR A 163 9.75 27.49 23.61
C TYR A 163 8.57 27.07 24.50
N ARG A 164 8.08 27.99 25.36
CA ARG A 164 6.82 27.83 26.12
C ARG A 164 5.67 28.49 25.35
N SER A 165 4.57 27.76 25.12
CA SER A 165 3.31 28.33 24.63
C SER A 165 2.34 28.55 25.78
N ALA A 166 1.93 29.80 26.04
CA ALA A 166 0.84 30.09 26.97
C ALA A 166 -0.51 29.67 26.37
N GLY A 167 -1.34 28.97 27.15
CA GLY A 167 -2.67 28.53 26.73
C GLY A 167 -3.74 29.51 27.19
N CYS A 168 -4.32 30.28 26.26
CA CYS A 168 -5.50 31.11 26.53
C CYS A 168 -6.77 30.32 26.23
N GLN A 169 -7.63 30.09 27.23
CA GLN A 169 -8.98 29.59 27.04
C GLN A 169 -9.95 30.73 26.72
N ALA A 170 -10.98 30.46 25.91
CA ALA A 170 -12.10 31.36 25.68
C ALA A 170 -13.38 30.55 25.45
N ASN A 171 -14.43 30.81 26.24
CA ASN A 171 -15.70 30.09 26.21
C ASN A 171 -16.80 30.93 25.55
N VAL A 172 -17.56 30.36 24.59
CA VAL A 172 -18.88 30.86 24.16
C VAL A 172 -19.81 29.66 23.95
N ALA A 173 -21.11 29.84 24.23
CA ALA A 173 -22.07 28.76 24.45
C ALA A 173 -22.53 27.97 23.21
N THR A 174 -22.82 26.69 23.44
CA THR A 174 -23.56 25.80 22.53
C THR A 174 -25.08 25.89 22.76
N ARG A 175 -25.87 25.88 21.68
CA ARG A 175 -27.29 25.47 21.75
C ARG A 175 -27.40 23.98 21.41
N SER A 176 -27.96 23.19 22.33
CA SER A 176 -28.32 21.80 22.11
C SER A 176 -29.75 21.67 21.58
N ILE A 177 -29.97 20.73 20.65
CA ILE A 177 -31.27 20.08 20.48
C ILE A 177 -30.99 18.59 20.64
N ALA A 178 -31.65 17.96 21.62
CA ALA A 178 -31.59 16.52 21.85
C ALA A 178 -32.86 15.87 21.28
N VAL A 179 -32.76 14.58 20.95
CA VAL A 179 -33.92 13.73 20.64
C VAL A 179 -33.86 12.52 21.57
N GLY A 180 -34.94 12.31 22.32
CA GLY A 180 -35.10 11.20 23.24
C GLY A 180 -35.98 11.59 24.42
N ASN A 181 -37.19 11.02 24.49
CA ASN A 181 -37.50 10.00 25.49
C ASN A 181 -38.91 9.42 25.27
N ILE A 182 -39.23 8.42 26.08
CA ILE A 182 -40.37 7.50 25.94
C ILE A 182 -41.48 7.84 26.97
N ILE A 183 -42.73 7.52 26.61
CA ILE A 183 -43.95 7.46 27.45
C ILE A 183 -44.70 8.78 27.77
N THR A 184 -46.02 8.58 27.86
CA THR A 184 -47.21 9.44 28.05
C THR A 184 -47.51 9.71 29.56
N PRO A 185 -48.57 10.43 30.01
CA PRO A 185 -49.82 10.81 29.32
C PRO A 185 -50.44 12.22 29.55
N SER A 186 -51.44 12.54 28.70
CA SER A 186 -52.80 13.14 28.93
C SER A 186 -53.13 14.10 30.10
N PRO A 187 -54.22 14.93 30.01
CA PRO A 187 -54.86 15.59 28.85
C PRO A 187 -55.37 17.05 29.14
N SER A 188 -56.21 17.63 28.24
CA SER A 188 -57.13 18.80 28.45
C SER A 188 -56.50 20.22 28.52
N LEU A 189 -57.17 21.35 28.18
CA LEU A 189 -58.45 21.66 27.50
C LEU A 189 -58.46 23.16 27.02
N SER A 190 -59.13 23.49 25.89
CA SER A 190 -59.54 24.88 25.46
C SER A 190 -58.43 25.94 25.16
N SER A 191 -58.63 27.07 24.46
CA SER A 191 -59.73 27.58 23.59
C SER A 191 -59.32 28.82 22.75
N THR A 192 -59.78 28.93 21.49
CA THR A 192 -60.01 30.19 20.68
C THR A 192 -58.80 31.12 20.34
N SER A 193 -58.79 32.03 19.32
CA SER A 193 -59.81 32.48 18.34
C SER A 193 -59.24 33.21 17.07
N VAL A 194 -59.84 32.91 15.90
CA VAL A 194 -60.30 33.85 14.82
C VAL A 194 -59.33 34.81 14.06
N LYS A 195 -59.14 34.56 12.74
CA LYS A 195 -59.57 35.43 11.61
C LYS A 195 -59.51 34.69 10.23
N ARG A 196 -60.08 35.27 9.15
CA ARG A 196 -60.54 34.57 7.92
C ARG A 196 -59.89 35.05 6.60
N LYS A 197 -59.74 34.13 5.64
CA LYS A 197 -60.17 34.16 4.20
C LYS A 197 -59.80 32.79 3.56
N ALA A 198 -60.73 31.94 3.12
CA ALA A 198 -61.53 31.98 1.87
C ALA A 198 -60.75 31.50 0.61
N VAL A 199 -61.27 30.62 -0.28
CA VAL A 199 -62.26 29.50 -0.23
C VAL A 199 -62.26 28.82 -1.63
N SER A 200 -62.33 27.49 -1.70
CA SER A 200 -62.76 26.69 -2.88
C SER A 200 -62.89 25.20 -2.50
N ASP A 201 -63.92 24.51 -3.01
CA ASP A 201 -64.51 23.29 -2.44
C ASP A 201 -64.00 21.96 -3.11
N VAL A 202 -63.77 20.83 -2.40
CA VAL A 202 -64.67 19.65 -2.07
C VAL A 202 -64.98 18.75 -3.30
N PRO A 203 -65.13 17.39 -3.21
CA PRO A 203 -64.96 16.40 -2.11
C PRO A 203 -63.67 15.55 -2.26
N ASP A 204 -63.13 14.76 -1.30
CA ASP A 204 -63.62 13.84 -0.24
C ASP A 204 -63.91 12.39 -0.70
N ASP A 205 -63.02 11.45 -0.33
CA ASP A 205 -63.38 10.09 0.13
C ASP A 205 -62.24 9.52 1.03
N ARG A 206 -62.53 8.42 1.74
CA ARG A 206 -61.72 7.76 2.80
C ARG A 206 -61.45 6.27 2.42
N PRO A 207 -60.86 5.38 3.27
CA PRO A 207 -60.23 5.55 4.58
C PRO A 207 -58.81 4.92 4.78
N ALA A 208 -58.18 5.35 5.88
CA ALA A 208 -57.35 4.58 6.83
C ALA A 208 -56.35 3.46 6.37
N LYS A 209 -55.06 3.80 6.47
CA LYS A 209 -54.03 3.17 7.35
C LYS A 209 -53.76 1.65 7.35
N HIS A 210 -52.53 1.33 6.94
CA HIS A 210 -51.55 0.45 7.60
C HIS A 210 -51.94 -0.95 8.16
N PRO A 211 -51.39 -2.02 7.56
CA PRO A 211 -50.94 -3.22 8.27
C PRO A 211 -49.59 -2.98 8.96
N LEU A 212 -49.35 -3.66 10.09
CA LEU A 212 -48.03 -3.85 10.70
C LEU A 212 -47.39 -5.13 10.12
N LEU A 213 -46.05 -5.21 10.05
CA LEU A 213 -45.34 -6.40 9.58
C LEU A 213 -45.06 -7.38 10.73
N GLU A 214 -45.65 -8.58 10.65
CA GLU A 214 -45.26 -9.75 11.43
C GLU A 214 -44.26 -10.62 10.64
N LEU A 215 -43.52 -11.50 11.33
CA LEU A 215 -42.61 -12.45 10.67
C LEU A 215 -43.38 -13.67 10.14
N PRO A 216 -43.11 -14.17 8.93
CA PRO A 216 -43.76 -15.38 8.42
C PRO A 216 -43.28 -16.64 9.13
N SER A 217 -44.19 -17.38 9.75
CA SER A 217 -44.03 -18.81 10.02
C SER A 217 -44.25 -19.61 8.73
N PHE A 218 -43.38 -20.58 8.42
CA PHE A 218 -43.61 -21.49 7.31
C PHE A 218 -44.63 -22.59 7.70
N PRO A 219 -45.55 -22.97 6.80
CA PRO A 219 -46.60 -23.95 7.10
C PRO A 219 -46.09 -25.39 7.02
N GLU A 220 -46.66 -26.26 7.87
CA GLU A 220 -46.59 -27.71 7.72
C GLU A 220 -47.38 -28.15 6.46
N SER A 221 -46.92 -29.21 5.79
CA SER A 221 -47.60 -29.75 4.60
C SER A 221 -48.40 -31.01 4.97
N VAL A 222 -49.64 -31.07 4.51
CA VAL A 222 -50.64 -32.06 4.94
C VAL A 222 -50.36 -33.44 4.32
N THR A 223 -50.40 -34.48 5.16
CA THR A 223 -50.43 -35.88 4.69
C THR A 223 -51.81 -36.21 4.14
N THR A 224 -51.92 -36.40 2.82
CA THR A 224 -53.15 -36.91 2.18
C THR A 224 -52.89 -38.29 1.58
N THR A 225 -53.59 -39.29 2.09
CA THR A 225 -53.50 -40.70 1.69
C THR A 225 -53.97 -40.92 0.25
N ILE A 226 -53.25 -41.73 -0.52
CA ILE A 226 -53.80 -42.41 -1.71
C ILE A 226 -53.94 -43.89 -1.36
N LEU A 227 -55.15 -44.41 -1.54
CA LEU A 227 -55.46 -45.83 -1.39
C LEU A 227 -55.21 -46.55 -2.72
N VAL A 228 -54.63 -47.75 -2.67
CA VAL A 228 -54.63 -48.73 -3.75
C VAL A 228 -54.84 -50.09 -3.10
N ASP A 229 -55.80 -50.87 -3.62
CA ASP A 229 -56.15 -52.19 -3.09
C ASP A 229 -55.10 -53.27 -3.45
N PRO A 230 -55.06 -54.40 -2.72
CA PRO A 230 -54.16 -55.52 -3.00
C PRO A 230 -54.76 -56.49 -4.02
N ASP A 231 -54.00 -56.83 -5.07
CA ASP A 231 -53.85 -58.21 -5.60
C ASP A 231 -53.03 -58.20 -6.91
N ASP A 232 -51.76 -58.58 -6.85
CA ASP A 232 -51.10 -59.50 -7.82
C ASP A 232 -49.72 -59.94 -7.28
N PRO A 233 -49.48 -61.23 -6.99
CA PRO A 233 -48.18 -61.71 -6.55
C PRO A 233 -47.33 -62.24 -7.71
N THR A 234 -46.06 -61.80 -7.85
CA THR A 234 -44.86 -62.64 -8.15
C THR A 234 -43.57 -61.79 -8.28
N GLN A 235 -42.41 -62.42 -8.02
CA GLN A 235 -41.02 -61.93 -8.13
C GLN A 235 -40.41 -61.22 -6.90
N LEU A 236 -39.65 -61.98 -6.11
CA LEU A 236 -38.52 -61.47 -5.34
C LEU A 236 -37.32 -61.21 -6.28
N PRO A 237 -36.66 -60.04 -6.22
CA PRO A 237 -35.26 -59.90 -6.62
C PRO A 237 -34.33 -60.45 -5.54
N SER A 238 -33.19 -61.00 -5.95
CA SER A 238 -32.17 -61.59 -5.05
C SER A 238 -31.50 -60.57 -4.12
N MET A 239 -31.17 -60.99 -2.90
CA MET A 239 -30.31 -60.29 -1.94
C MET A 239 -28.84 -60.27 -2.40
N SER A 240 -28.53 -59.55 -3.49
CA SER A 240 -27.19 -59.59 -4.09
C SER A 240 -26.79 -58.36 -4.94
N GLU A 241 -27.10 -57.12 -4.52
CA GLU A 241 -26.49 -55.93 -5.17
C GLU A 241 -26.37 -54.64 -4.31
N LEU A 242 -26.12 -54.76 -2.99
CA LEU A 242 -26.02 -53.58 -2.10
C LEU A 242 -24.60 -53.05 -1.82
N GLU A 243 -23.67 -53.25 -2.76
CA GLU A 243 -22.33 -52.62 -2.77
C GLU A 243 -22.12 -51.69 -3.99
N LYS A 244 -23.11 -50.87 -4.32
CA LYS A 244 -22.93 -49.76 -5.27
C LYS A 244 -22.57 -48.46 -4.54
N THR A 245 -21.26 -48.28 -4.41
CA THR A 245 -20.52 -47.03 -4.19
C THR A 245 -21.37 -45.76 -4.04
N ALA A 246 -21.30 -45.14 -2.86
CA ALA A 246 -21.74 -43.76 -2.67
C ALA A 246 -20.87 -42.83 -3.52
N SER A 247 -21.34 -42.53 -4.73
CA SER A 247 -20.64 -41.71 -5.72
C SER A 247 -20.28 -40.35 -5.12
N GLU A 248 -19.01 -39.94 -5.26
CA GLU A 248 -18.58 -38.58 -4.92
C GLU A 248 -19.26 -37.61 -5.92
N GLN A 249 -20.44 -37.10 -5.55
CA GLN A 249 -21.11 -36.04 -6.31
C GLN A 249 -20.16 -34.85 -6.43
N ALA A 250 -19.62 -34.66 -7.64
CA ALA A 250 -18.73 -33.55 -7.93
C ALA A 250 -19.42 -32.23 -7.55
N PRO A 251 -18.70 -31.29 -6.90
CA PRO A 251 -19.32 -30.07 -6.41
C PRO A 251 -19.92 -29.26 -7.57
N THR A 252 -21.22 -28.97 -7.49
CA THR A 252 -22.00 -28.30 -8.54
C THR A 252 -21.60 -26.84 -8.81
N LYS A 253 -20.61 -26.32 -8.07
CA LYS A 253 -19.96 -25.01 -8.26
C LYS A 253 -18.46 -25.16 -7.95
N PRO A 254 -17.56 -24.45 -8.65
CA PRO A 254 -16.14 -24.54 -8.40
C PRO A 254 -15.75 -23.91 -7.05
N PRO A 255 -14.60 -24.25 -6.45
CA PRO A 255 -14.27 -23.90 -5.06
C PRO A 255 -14.26 -22.39 -4.75
N GLN A 256 -14.01 -21.54 -5.75
CA GLN A 256 -14.05 -20.08 -5.61
C GLN A 256 -15.46 -19.55 -5.34
N ASP A 257 -16.49 -20.10 -5.99
CA ASP A 257 -17.88 -19.60 -5.96
C ASP A 257 -18.71 -20.16 -4.80
N MET A 258 -18.19 -21.16 -4.08
CA MET A 258 -18.82 -21.68 -2.86
C MET A 258 -18.92 -20.60 -1.78
N VAL A 259 -20.07 -20.49 -1.10
CA VAL A 259 -20.20 -19.67 0.11
C VAL A 259 -19.36 -20.30 1.25
N LYS A 260 -18.67 -19.46 2.03
CA LYS A 260 -17.66 -19.88 3.01
C LYS A 260 -18.04 -19.31 4.39
N TYR A 261 -18.29 -20.18 5.37
CA TYR A 261 -18.72 -19.81 6.73
C TYR A 261 -17.61 -20.00 7.76
N LEU A 262 -17.72 -19.30 8.90
CA LEU A 262 -16.94 -19.55 10.11
C LEU A 262 -17.83 -20.29 11.12
N VAL A 263 -17.31 -21.37 11.72
CA VAL A 263 -18.01 -22.22 12.69
C VAL A 263 -17.07 -22.52 13.86
N TYR A 264 -17.59 -22.56 15.07
CA TYR A 264 -16.83 -22.95 16.27
C TYR A 264 -16.59 -24.46 16.31
N GLU A 265 -15.46 -24.90 16.88
CA GLU A 265 -15.05 -26.31 16.85
C GLU A 265 -16.04 -27.22 17.59
N ASP A 266 -16.51 -26.83 18.79
CA ASP A 266 -17.49 -27.61 19.55
C ASP A 266 -18.83 -27.78 18.82
N CYS A 267 -19.36 -26.69 18.24
CA CYS A 267 -20.60 -26.69 17.46
C CYS A 267 -20.49 -27.55 16.18
N LEU A 268 -19.29 -27.67 15.62
CA LEU A 268 -19.03 -28.53 14.48
C LEU A 268 -18.89 -30.00 14.90
N LEU A 269 -18.16 -30.28 15.98
CA LEU A 269 -17.93 -31.64 16.48
C LEU A 269 -19.19 -32.26 17.09
N GLU A 270 -20.12 -31.45 17.57
CA GLU A 270 -21.46 -31.87 18.02
C GLU A 270 -22.21 -32.71 17.00
N LEU A 271 -22.12 -32.35 15.72
CA LEU A 271 -22.78 -33.03 14.60
C LEU A 271 -22.29 -34.48 14.38
N PHE A 272 -21.23 -34.91 15.07
CA PHE A 272 -20.61 -36.23 14.95
C PHE A 272 -20.72 -37.08 16.22
N LYS A 273 -21.30 -36.56 17.31
CA LYS A 273 -21.39 -37.26 18.61
C LYS A 273 -22.25 -38.54 18.58
N SER A 274 -23.27 -38.60 17.71
CA SER A 274 -24.23 -39.70 17.63
C SER A 274 -24.23 -40.39 16.26
N CYS A 275 -24.42 -41.70 16.24
CA CYS A 275 -24.48 -42.50 15.01
C CYS A 275 -25.81 -42.28 14.26
N PRO A 276 -25.81 -41.94 12.96
CA PRO A 276 -27.03 -41.73 12.19
C PRO A 276 -27.80 -43.01 11.82
N ILE A 277 -27.29 -44.20 12.17
CA ILE A 277 -27.95 -45.50 11.91
C ILE A 277 -28.62 -46.06 13.17
N CYS A 278 -27.97 -45.95 14.34
CA CYS A 278 -28.43 -46.59 15.58
C CYS A 278 -28.49 -45.66 16.80
N SER A 279 -28.34 -44.33 16.60
CA SER A 279 -28.33 -43.27 17.63
C SER A 279 -27.30 -43.40 18.75
N SER A 280 -26.50 -44.47 18.77
CA SER A 280 -25.47 -44.74 19.77
C SER A 280 -24.29 -43.78 19.65
N VAL A 281 -23.56 -43.59 20.76
CA VAL A 281 -22.40 -42.68 20.84
C VAL A 281 -21.32 -43.07 19.82
N CYS A 282 -20.70 -42.06 19.22
CA CYS A 282 -19.57 -42.20 18.32
C CYS A 282 -18.25 -41.74 18.96
N THR A 283 -17.17 -42.45 18.64
CA THR A 283 -15.82 -41.88 18.74
C THR A 283 -15.62 -40.88 17.61
N VAL A 284 -15.15 -39.68 17.97
CA VAL A 284 -14.89 -38.58 17.04
C VAL A 284 -13.40 -38.22 17.09
N GLN A 285 -12.71 -38.30 15.95
CA GLN A 285 -11.30 -37.95 15.80
C GLN A 285 -11.14 -36.84 14.75
N SER A 286 -10.53 -35.72 15.12
CA SER A 286 -10.27 -34.59 14.22
C SER A 286 -8.81 -34.50 13.80
N TYR A 287 -8.56 -34.12 12.55
CA TYR A 287 -7.24 -33.74 12.03
C TYR A 287 -7.32 -32.37 11.35
N THR A 288 -6.33 -31.49 11.55
CA THR A 288 -6.35 -30.12 11.01
C THR A 288 -5.10 -29.77 10.19
N LYS A 289 -5.30 -29.05 9.08
CA LYS A 289 -4.23 -28.58 8.16
C LYS A 289 -4.48 -27.14 7.72
N GLY A 290 -4.09 -26.18 8.54
CA GLY A 290 -4.41 -24.75 8.32
C GLY A 290 -5.87 -24.46 8.67
N THR A 291 -6.66 -24.03 7.68
CA THR A 291 -8.13 -23.86 7.81
C THR A 291 -8.90 -25.17 7.62
N PHE A 292 -8.24 -26.24 7.17
CA PHE A 292 -8.85 -27.55 6.98
C PHE A 292 -9.06 -28.27 8.30
N ILE A 293 -10.24 -28.85 8.48
CA ILE A 293 -10.50 -29.92 9.44
C ILE A 293 -11.14 -31.11 8.71
N SER A 294 -10.68 -32.31 9.02
CA SER A 294 -11.39 -33.56 8.69
C SER A 294 -11.76 -34.27 9.97
N VAL A 295 -12.96 -34.83 10.01
CA VAL A 295 -13.51 -35.55 11.15
C VAL A 295 -13.74 -37.00 10.75
N THR A 296 -13.18 -37.93 11.52
CA THR A 296 -13.47 -39.37 11.43
C THR A 296 -14.39 -39.74 12.58
N GLN A 297 -15.61 -40.16 12.22
CA GLN A 297 -16.66 -40.60 13.11
C GLN A 297 -16.76 -42.12 13.03
N LYS A 298 -16.76 -42.82 14.16
CA LYS A 298 -16.96 -44.28 14.25
C LYS A 298 -17.99 -44.59 15.34
N CYS A 299 -18.97 -45.46 15.07
CA CYS A 299 -19.88 -45.93 16.11
C CYS A 299 -19.14 -46.80 17.15
N LEU A 300 -19.59 -46.75 18.41
CA LEU A 300 -19.11 -47.61 19.49
C LEU A 300 -20.05 -48.79 19.79
N TYR A 301 -21.20 -48.90 19.12
CA TYR A 301 -22.12 -50.01 19.34
C TYR A 301 -21.60 -51.30 18.67
N PRO A 302 -21.47 -52.44 19.40
CA PRO A 302 -20.70 -53.60 18.93
C PRO A 302 -21.12 -54.20 17.58
N THR A 303 -22.38 -54.09 17.18
CA THR A 303 -22.88 -54.60 15.89
C THR A 303 -23.03 -53.52 14.81
N CYS A 304 -22.71 -52.25 15.09
CA CYS A 304 -22.83 -51.16 14.14
C CYS A 304 -21.46 -50.78 13.55
N LEU A 305 -21.15 -51.29 12.36
CA LEU A 305 -19.90 -51.01 11.64
C LEU A 305 -19.82 -49.59 11.03
N TYR A 306 -20.65 -48.64 11.47
CA TYR A 306 -20.72 -47.31 10.88
C TYR A 306 -19.43 -46.51 11.11
N THR A 307 -18.79 -46.13 10.00
CA THR A 307 -17.64 -45.23 9.96
C THR A 307 -17.82 -44.19 8.85
N ARG A 308 -17.49 -42.93 9.14
CA ARG A 308 -17.54 -41.82 8.17
C ARG A 308 -16.29 -40.96 8.29
N GLN A 309 -15.72 -40.56 7.17
CA GLN A 309 -14.83 -39.40 7.12
C GLN A 309 -15.56 -38.22 6.49
N TRP A 310 -15.50 -37.07 7.15
CA TRP A 310 -15.99 -35.79 6.66
C TRP A 310 -14.82 -34.80 6.54
N LYS A 311 -14.93 -33.82 5.64
CA LYS A 311 -13.89 -32.83 5.29
C LYS A 311 -14.56 -31.45 5.19
N SER A 312 -14.01 -30.41 5.84
CA SER A 312 -14.63 -29.07 5.86
C SER A 312 -14.55 -28.29 4.54
N GLN A 313 -13.73 -28.75 3.61
CA GLN A 313 -13.50 -28.13 2.30
C GLN A 313 -12.83 -29.13 1.35
N PRO A 314 -12.94 -28.92 0.02
CA PRO A 314 -12.23 -29.74 -0.96
C PRO A 314 -10.71 -29.77 -0.76
N LEU A 315 -10.11 -30.92 -1.06
CA LEU A 315 -8.68 -31.09 -1.23
C LEU A 315 -8.35 -31.05 -2.73
N LEU A 316 -7.52 -30.09 -3.14
CA LEU A 316 -7.06 -29.93 -4.51
C LEU A 316 -5.66 -30.54 -4.58
N GLY A 317 -5.61 -31.81 -4.99
CA GLY A 317 -4.47 -32.68 -4.71
C GLY A 317 -4.22 -32.77 -3.20
N SER A 318 -3.03 -32.37 -2.74
CA SER A 318 -2.71 -32.33 -1.31
C SER A 318 -3.03 -30.99 -0.62
N THR A 319 -3.55 -30.00 -1.34
CA THR A 319 -3.74 -28.61 -0.86
C THR A 319 -5.21 -28.33 -0.54
N PRO A 320 -5.59 -28.00 0.71
CA PRO A 320 -6.96 -27.60 1.03
C PRO A 320 -7.34 -26.29 0.34
N ALA A 321 -8.48 -26.26 -0.35
CA ALA A 321 -8.87 -25.18 -1.26
C ALA A 321 -8.81 -23.78 -0.63
N GLY A 322 -9.36 -23.60 0.56
CA GLY A 322 -9.40 -22.36 1.33
C GLY A 322 -8.05 -21.90 1.88
N ASN A 323 -7.07 -22.79 2.05
CA ASN A 323 -5.70 -22.37 2.40
C ASN A 323 -5.05 -21.61 1.23
N LEU A 324 -5.25 -22.12 0.01
CA LEU A 324 -4.82 -21.43 -1.20
C LEU A 324 -5.67 -20.19 -1.46
N HIS A 325 -7.01 -20.29 -1.35
CA HIS A 325 -7.94 -19.19 -1.60
C HIS A 325 -7.64 -17.98 -0.69
N LEU A 326 -7.40 -18.20 0.60
CA LEU A 326 -6.99 -17.12 1.52
C LEU A 326 -5.61 -16.56 1.18
N SER A 327 -4.67 -17.38 0.68
CA SER A 327 -3.35 -16.89 0.23
C SER A 327 -3.47 -16.02 -1.00
N ALA A 328 -4.27 -16.45 -1.99
CA ALA A 328 -4.54 -15.73 -3.23
C ALA A 328 -5.29 -14.42 -2.96
N ALA A 329 -6.38 -14.44 -2.20
CA ALA A 329 -7.15 -13.26 -1.82
C ALA A 329 -6.29 -12.20 -1.12
N VAL A 330 -5.37 -12.63 -0.23
CA VAL A 330 -4.43 -11.72 0.42
C VAL A 330 -3.47 -11.07 -0.59
N VAL A 331 -2.89 -11.83 -1.53
CA VAL A 331 -1.94 -11.29 -2.50
C VAL A 331 -2.63 -10.41 -3.55
N TYR A 332 -3.67 -10.92 -4.20
CA TYR A 332 -4.37 -10.25 -5.29
C TYR A 332 -4.99 -8.91 -4.87
N THR A 333 -5.49 -8.78 -3.63
CA THR A 333 -6.05 -7.51 -3.13
C THR A 333 -4.99 -6.49 -2.66
N GLY A 334 -3.72 -6.88 -2.63
CA GLY A 334 -2.61 -6.12 -2.04
C GLY A 334 -2.51 -6.22 -0.51
N SER A 335 -3.29 -7.10 0.14
CA SER A 335 -3.31 -7.22 1.60
C SER A 335 -1.99 -7.80 2.17
N SER A 336 -1.71 -7.49 3.44
CA SER A 336 -0.54 -8.02 4.15
C SER A 336 -0.87 -9.31 4.90
N PHE A 337 -0.31 -10.45 4.45
CA PHE A 337 -0.45 -11.74 5.14
C PHE A 337 -0.07 -11.67 6.63
N VAL A 338 0.89 -10.81 6.99
CA VAL A 338 1.31 -10.62 8.39
C VAL A 338 0.21 -9.95 9.22
N GLN A 339 -0.55 -9.01 8.63
CA GLN A 339 -1.68 -8.36 9.30
C GLN A 339 -2.91 -9.29 9.31
N THR A 340 -3.24 -9.92 8.17
CA THR A 340 -4.34 -10.91 8.10
C THR A 340 -4.14 -12.04 9.09
N LYS A 341 -2.93 -12.64 9.17
CA LYS A 341 -2.65 -13.69 10.14
C LYS A 341 -2.70 -13.19 11.59
N ARG A 342 -2.30 -11.95 11.88
CA ARG A 342 -2.49 -11.38 13.23
C ARG A 342 -3.97 -11.31 13.61
N VAL A 343 -4.84 -10.83 12.73
CA VAL A 343 -6.30 -10.79 12.97
C VAL A 343 -6.88 -12.19 13.19
N LEU A 344 -6.55 -13.15 12.32
CA LEU A 344 -7.02 -14.54 12.47
C LEU A 344 -6.54 -15.16 13.79
N ASN A 345 -5.27 -14.99 14.14
CA ASN A 345 -4.71 -15.45 15.42
C ASN A 345 -5.40 -14.78 16.63
N SER A 346 -5.72 -13.48 16.57
CA SER A 346 -6.44 -12.75 17.64
C SER A 346 -7.89 -13.22 17.82
N MET A 347 -8.50 -13.77 16.77
CA MET A 347 -9.82 -14.43 16.82
C MET A 347 -9.70 -15.95 17.07
N HIS A 348 -8.51 -16.44 17.41
CA HIS A 348 -8.19 -17.87 17.59
C HIS A 348 -8.49 -18.78 16.38
N LEU A 349 -8.71 -18.20 15.19
CA LEU A 349 -9.03 -18.94 13.98
C LEU A 349 -7.83 -19.76 13.46
N ARG A 350 -8.06 -21.07 13.26
CA ARG A 350 -7.06 -22.00 12.72
C ARG A 350 -6.61 -21.56 11.32
N THR A 351 -5.31 -21.34 11.13
CA THR A 351 -4.74 -20.86 9.87
C THR A 351 -3.31 -21.33 9.64
N PHE A 352 -2.87 -21.33 8.38
CA PHE A 352 -1.61 -21.94 7.93
C PHE A 352 -0.35 -21.12 8.26
N SER A 353 0.83 -21.72 8.09
CA SER A 353 2.14 -21.11 8.39
C SER A 353 2.58 -20.12 7.31
N ARG A 354 3.53 -19.22 7.63
CA ARG A 354 4.15 -18.36 6.60
C ARG A 354 4.85 -19.18 5.52
N LYS A 355 5.47 -20.32 5.86
CA LYS A 355 6.07 -21.25 4.89
C LYS A 355 5.01 -21.77 3.91
N MET A 356 3.84 -22.20 4.40
CA MET A 356 2.75 -22.64 3.53
C MET A 356 2.20 -21.49 2.66
N HIS A 357 2.10 -20.27 3.20
CA HIS A 357 1.75 -19.09 2.39
C HIS A 357 2.76 -18.87 1.25
N GLN A 358 4.07 -18.88 1.55
CA GLN A 358 5.11 -18.69 0.54
C GLN A 358 5.08 -19.80 -0.51
N ASN A 359 4.88 -21.07 -0.10
CA ASN A 359 4.70 -22.17 -1.04
C ASN A 359 3.52 -21.93 -2.00
N HIS A 360 2.40 -21.35 -1.54
CA HIS A 360 1.30 -20.97 -2.43
C HIS A 360 1.66 -19.78 -3.34
N VAL A 361 2.40 -18.80 -2.81
CA VAL A 361 2.88 -17.63 -3.55
C VAL A 361 3.76 -18.07 -4.72
N ASP A 362 4.80 -18.83 -4.45
CA ASP A 362 5.84 -19.16 -5.41
C ASP A 362 5.39 -20.17 -6.50
N ASN A 363 4.51 -21.12 -6.16
CA ASN A 363 4.14 -22.24 -7.05
C ASN A 363 2.80 -22.06 -7.79
N TYR A 364 1.96 -21.10 -7.40
CA TYR A 364 0.65 -20.91 -8.04
C TYR A 364 0.30 -19.42 -8.24
N ILE A 365 0.38 -18.60 -7.20
CA ILE A 365 -0.16 -17.22 -7.22
C ILE A 365 0.70 -16.27 -8.07
N LEU A 366 2.03 -16.27 -7.92
CA LEU A 366 2.91 -15.47 -8.79
C LEU A 366 2.84 -15.92 -10.26
N PRO A 367 2.84 -17.24 -10.58
CA PRO A 367 2.55 -17.74 -11.92
C PRO A 367 1.24 -17.20 -12.51
N SER A 368 0.10 -17.29 -11.80
CA SER A 368 -1.18 -16.74 -12.26
C SER A 368 -1.11 -15.25 -12.58
N VAL A 369 -0.42 -14.45 -11.75
CA VAL A 369 -0.28 -13.00 -11.96
C VAL A 369 0.58 -12.67 -13.17
N LEU A 370 1.70 -13.36 -13.36
CA LEU A 370 2.55 -13.14 -14.54
C LEU A 370 1.78 -13.46 -15.83
N HIS A 371 1.09 -14.60 -15.85
CA HIS A 371 0.34 -15.06 -17.01
C HIS A 371 -0.80 -14.10 -17.37
N ARG A 372 -1.63 -13.71 -16.39
CA ARG A 372 -2.72 -12.73 -16.62
C ARG A 372 -2.17 -11.38 -17.05
N TRP A 373 -1.06 -10.92 -16.49
CA TRP A 373 -0.41 -9.68 -16.94
C TRP A 373 0.07 -9.77 -18.38
N ARG A 374 0.79 -10.83 -18.77
CA ARG A 374 1.27 -11.00 -20.15
C ARG A 374 0.12 -11.07 -21.15
N SER A 375 -0.92 -11.83 -20.84
CA SER A 375 -2.18 -11.87 -21.61
C SER A 375 -2.79 -10.46 -21.78
N HIS A 376 -2.93 -9.71 -20.69
CA HIS A 376 -3.44 -8.34 -20.70
C HIS A 376 -2.54 -7.39 -21.51
N GLN A 377 -1.22 -7.46 -21.31
CA GLN A 377 -0.21 -6.65 -22.00
C GLN A 377 -0.22 -6.91 -23.51
N THR A 378 -0.35 -8.17 -23.96
CA THR A 378 -0.52 -8.51 -25.38
C THR A 378 -1.78 -7.88 -25.97
N SER A 379 -2.91 -7.89 -25.25
CA SER A 379 -4.13 -7.17 -25.69
C SER A 379 -3.86 -5.67 -25.85
N LEU A 380 -3.25 -5.03 -24.85
CA LEU A 380 -2.93 -3.59 -24.93
C LEU A 380 -1.98 -3.25 -26.08
N LEU A 381 -0.98 -4.09 -26.33
CA LEU A 381 -0.04 -3.88 -27.44
C LEU A 381 -0.72 -4.10 -28.80
N GLN A 382 -1.69 -5.03 -28.90
CA GLN A 382 -2.51 -5.22 -30.09
C GLN A 382 -3.53 -4.08 -30.32
N GLU A 383 -4.10 -3.52 -29.25
CA GLU A 383 -4.91 -2.29 -29.29
C GLU A 383 -4.07 -1.11 -29.83
N LEU A 384 -2.88 -0.86 -29.23
CA LEU A 384 -2.00 0.24 -29.66
C LEU A 384 -1.50 0.07 -31.10
N LYS A 385 -1.21 -1.15 -31.55
CA LYS A 385 -0.77 -1.44 -32.92
C LYS A 385 -1.79 -1.08 -34.00
N GLN A 386 -3.08 -1.01 -33.63
CA GLN A 386 -4.16 -0.58 -34.51
C GLN A 386 -4.51 0.92 -34.34
N GLY A 387 -3.94 1.58 -33.34
CA GLY A 387 -4.19 2.99 -33.06
C GLY A 387 -3.54 3.92 -34.10
N PRO A 388 -4.24 4.97 -34.58
CA PRO A 388 -3.68 5.90 -35.57
C PRO A 388 -2.61 6.82 -34.97
N THR A 389 -2.62 7.02 -33.64
CA THR A 389 -1.56 7.70 -32.89
C THR A 389 -1.37 7.00 -31.54
N VAL A 390 -0.12 6.91 -31.08
CA VAL A 390 0.25 6.28 -29.82
C VAL A 390 1.13 7.25 -29.06
N THR A 391 0.56 7.88 -28.03
CA THR A 391 1.25 8.88 -27.22
C THR A 391 1.50 8.35 -25.82
N LEU A 392 2.77 8.09 -25.51
CA LEU A 392 3.16 7.39 -24.29
C LEU A 392 3.75 8.35 -23.25
N GLY A 393 3.46 8.10 -21.98
CA GLY A 393 4.05 8.77 -20.83
C GLY A 393 4.86 7.80 -19.98
N GLY A 394 6.11 8.15 -19.68
CA GLY A 394 7.02 7.28 -18.92
C GLY A 394 7.89 8.03 -17.91
N ASP A 395 8.13 7.41 -16.75
CA ASP A 395 8.85 7.99 -15.61
C ASP A 395 9.21 6.85 -14.59
N ILE A 396 10.36 6.92 -13.89
CA ILE A 396 10.78 5.90 -12.90
C ILE A 396 10.29 6.12 -11.46
N ARG A 397 9.89 5.04 -10.78
CA ARG A 397 9.70 4.98 -9.33
C ARG A 397 10.83 4.16 -8.68
N ALA A 398 11.68 4.82 -7.89
CA ALA A 398 12.63 4.13 -7.03
C ALA A 398 11.92 3.49 -5.81
N ASN A 399 12.13 2.19 -5.62
CA ASN A 399 11.49 1.35 -4.62
C ASN A 399 12.50 1.02 -3.51
N ILE A 400 12.38 1.70 -2.37
CA ILE A 400 13.40 1.70 -1.30
C ILE A 400 12.74 1.65 0.09
N PRO A 401 13.15 0.68 0.93
CA PRO A 401 13.72 0.95 2.27
C PRO A 401 15.21 0.55 2.35
N GLY A 402 15.97 1.20 3.23
CA GLY A 402 17.41 0.96 3.39
C GLY A 402 18.31 1.83 2.50
N ARG A 403 19.63 1.83 2.75
CA ARG A 403 20.59 2.80 2.16
C ARG A 403 21.07 2.48 0.73
N CYS A 404 20.43 1.52 0.04
CA CYS A 404 20.66 1.22 -1.36
C CYS A 404 19.32 1.03 -2.07
N SER A 405 19.13 1.65 -3.24
CA SER A 405 17.87 1.61 -3.99
C SER A 405 17.72 0.30 -4.78
N LYS A 406 17.57 -0.84 -4.08
CA LYS A 406 17.61 -2.19 -4.67
C LYS A 406 16.81 -2.30 -5.96
N TYR A 407 15.61 -1.73 -6.00
CA TYR A 407 14.71 -1.79 -7.14
C TYR A 407 14.28 -0.42 -7.65
N GLY A 408 14.14 -0.31 -8.96
CA GLY A 408 13.54 0.82 -9.65
C GLY A 408 12.56 0.28 -10.68
N SER A 409 11.31 0.72 -10.62
CA SER A 409 10.27 0.32 -11.58
C SER A 409 9.98 1.51 -12.49
N TYR A 410 10.38 1.39 -13.75
CA TYR A 410 9.86 2.25 -14.82
C TYR A 410 8.43 1.83 -15.14
N SER A 411 7.60 2.75 -15.62
CA SER A 411 6.21 2.46 -15.98
C SER A 411 5.82 3.29 -17.17
N MET A 412 5.42 2.62 -18.25
CA MET A 412 4.93 3.24 -19.47
C MET A 412 3.39 3.20 -19.46
N MET A 413 2.79 4.33 -19.80
CA MET A 413 1.34 4.52 -19.86
C MET A 413 0.96 5.09 -21.21
N ASP A 414 -0.06 4.55 -21.85
CA ASP A 414 -0.72 5.25 -22.95
C ASP A 414 -1.56 6.39 -22.39
N LEU A 415 -1.33 7.60 -22.89
CA LEU A 415 -1.97 8.81 -22.40
C LEU A 415 -3.33 9.07 -23.05
N ASN A 416 -3.68 8.32 -24.11
CA ASN A 416 -5.03 8.29 -24.68
C ASN A 416 -5.98 7.49 -23.76
N SER A 417 -5.77 6.17 -23.67
CA SER A 417 -6.59 5.25 -22.87
C SER A 417 -6.34 5.33 -21.38
N ASN A 418 -5.28 6.04 -20.94
CA ASN A 418 -4.88 6.17 -19.55
C ASN A 418 -4.56 4.81 -18.87
N LYS A 419 -4.22 3.79 -19.68
CA LYS A 419 -3.80 2.45 -19.22
C LYS A 419 -2.28 2.38 -19.06
N VAL A 420 -1.80 1.71 -18.02
CA VAL A 420 -0.41 1.26 -17.89
C VAL A 420 -0.19 0.11 -18.88
N VAL A 421 0.71 0.31 -19.85
CA VAL A 421 0.97 -0.63 -20.95
C VAL A 421 2.24 -1.45 -20.73
N ASP A 422 3.18 -0.96 -19.92
CA ASP A 422 4.38 -1.72 -19.54
C ASP A 422 4.96 -1.29 -18.18
N ILE A 423 5.64 -2.24 -17.51
CA ILE A 423 6.42 -2.00 -16.29
C ILE A 423 7.72 -2.78 -16.36
N GLN A 424 8.83 -2.03 -16.45
CA GLN A 424 10.19 -2.58 -16.39
C GLN A 424 10.72 -2.46 -14.96
N LEU A 425 11.00 -3.59 -14.34
CA LEU A 425 11.74 -3.66 -13.07
C LEU A 425 13.23 -3.76 -13.36
N VAL A 426 14.02 -2.91 -12.73
CA VAL A 426 15.48 -2.93 -12.77
C VAL A 426 16.00 -3.08 -11.34
N GLN A 427 17.08 -3.83 -11.14
CA GLN A 427 17.82 -3.97 -9.89
C GLN A 427 19.11 -3.14 -9.92
N SER A 428 19.51 -2.56 -8.79
CA SER A 428 20.59 -1.57 -8.74
C SER A 428 21.98 -2.11 -9.15
N ASN A 429 22.19 -3.42 -9.18
CA ASN A 429 23.44 -4.06 -9.61
C ASN A 429 23.49 -4.39 -11.11
N GLU A 430 22.40 -4.18 -11.87
CA GLU A 430 22.45 -4.21 -13.34
C GLU A 430 23.18 -2.97 -13.89
N VAL A 431 22.99 -1.82 -13.25
CA VAL A 431 23.31 -0.50 -13.85
C VAL A 431 23.96 0.51 -12.87
N GLY A 432 24.22 0.12 -11.63
CA GLY A 432 24.99 0.88 -10.63
C GLY A 432 24.32 2.12 -10.01
N SER A 433 23.40 2.81 -10.71
CA SER A 433 22.75 4.03 -10.20
C SER A 433 21.26 4.12 -10.54
N SER A 434 20.49 4.79 -9.69
CA SER A 434 19.05 5.02 -9.93
C SER A 434 18.74 5.88 -11.15
N VAL A 435 19.72 6.61 -11.70
CA VAL A 435 19.57 7.37 -12.96
C VAL A 435 19.74 6.43 -14.15
N HIS A 436 20.66 5.48 -14.08
CA HIS A 436 20.80 4.46 -15.11
C HIS A 436 19.61 3.48 -15.12
N MET A 437 18.97 3.23 -13.97
CA MET A 437 17.71 2.47 -13.90
C MET A 437 16.56 3.17 -14.66
N GLU A 438 16.58 4.50 -14.73
CA GLU A 438 15.61 5.30 -15.50
C GLU A 438 15.86 5.14 -17.00
N LYS A 439 17.13 5.13 -17.42
CA LYS A 439 17.55 4.88 -18.81
C LYS A 439 17.22 3.46 -19.26
N GLU A 440 17.65 2.47 -18.47
CA GLU A 440 17.44 1.04 -18.74
C GLU A 440 15.95 0.69 -18.83
N GLY A 441 15.14 1.23 -17.91
CA GLY A 441 13.69 1.00 -17.91
C GLY A 441 12.97 1.62 -19.11
N LEU A 442 13.37 2.81 -19.56
CA LEU A 442 12.82 3.40 -20.79
C LEU A 442 13.23 2.60 -22.03
N ILE A 443 14.50 2.21 -22.14
CA ILE A 443 15.01 1.43 -23.28
C ILE A 443 14.26 0.10 -23.41
N ARG A 444 14.17 -0.69 -22.32
CA ARG A 444 13.44 -1.96 -22.31
C ARG A 444 11.97 -1.81 -22.72
N SER A 445 11.29 -0.74 -22.27
CA SER A 445 9.91 -0.46 -22.70
C SER A 445 9.81 -0.09 -24.19
N LEU A 446 10.71 0.75 -24.72
CA LEU A 446 10.71 1.13 -26.14
C LEU A 446 11.01 -0.08 -27.05
N GLU A 447 11.98 -0.92 -26.67
CA GLU A 447 12.28 -2.15 -27.40
C GLU A 447 11.10 -3.14 -27.38
N LEU A 448 10.35 -3.24 -26.27
CA LEU A 448 9.16 -4.10 -26.19
C LEU A 448 8.06 -3.63 -27.16
N LEU A 449 7.82 -2.32 -27.24
CA LEU A 449 6.85 -1.70 -28.13
C LEU A 449 7.22 -1.93 -29.60
N GLU A 450 8.49 -1.68 -29.94
CA GLU A 450 9.06 -1.94 -31.26
C GLU A 450 8.99 -3.40 -31.67
N ARG A 451 9.42 -4.33 -30.80
CA ARG A 451 9.34 -5.78 -31.05
C ARG A 451 7.90 -6.29 -31.19
N SER A 452 6.92 -5.57 -30.64
CA SER A 452 5.49 -5.84 -30.83
C SER A 452 4.92 -5.22 -32.12
N GLY A 453 5.67 -4.31 -32.76
CA GLY A 453 5.26 -3.54 -33.92
C GLY A 453 4.28 -2.41 -33.59
N VAL A 454 4.40 -1.79 -32.41
CA VAL A 454 3.63 -0.59 -32.02
C VAL A 454 4.36 0.66 -32.51
N ASN A 455 3.73 1.44 -33.39
CA ASN A 455 4.29 2.69 -33.88
C ASN A 455 4.05 3.83 -32.87
N VAL A 456 5.06 4.17 -32.07
CA VAL A 456 4.98 5.23 -31.05
C VAL A 456 5.12 6.60 -31.70
N THR A 457 4.02 7.32 -31.86
CA THR A 457 4.05 8.64 -32.53
C THR A 457 4.61 9.74 -31.63
N SER A 458 4.40 9.68 -30.30
CA SER A 458 5.01 10.66 -29.40
C SER A 458 5.28 10.12 -27.99
N LEU A 459 6.24 10.75 -27.30
CA LEU A 459 6.73 10.35 -25.97
C LEU A 459 6.81 11.57 -25.03
N VAL A 460 6.15 11.48 -23.87
CA VAL A 460 6.13 12.52 -22.83
C VAL A 460 6.92 12.06 -21.60
N THR A 461 7.98 12.78 -21.23
CA THR A 461 8.88 12.39 -20.12
C THR A 461 9.33 13.59 -19.27
N ASP A 462 10.02 13.31 -18.15
CA ASP A 462 10.84 14.32 -17.46
C ASP A 462 11.94 14.85 -18.41
N ARG A 463 12.25 16.16 -18.33
CA ARG A 463 13.38 16.72 -19.06
C ARG A 463 14.70 16.11 -18.57
N ARG A 464 15.27 15.21 -19.38
CA ARG A 464 16.54 14.53 -19.17
C ARG A 464 17.37 14.62 -20.46
N THR A 465 18.58 15.14 -20.37
CA THR A 465 19.48 15.27 -21.55
C THR A 465 19.76 13.92 -22.21
N TRP A 466 19.89 12.84 -21.45
CA TRP A 466 20.10 11.50 -22.01
C TRP A 466 18.86 10.95 -22.73
N VAL A 467 17.63 11.39 -22.39
CA VAL A 467 16.42 11.04 -23.17
C VAL A 467 16.40 11.84 -24.46
N GLU A 468 16.71 13.15 -24.38
CA GLU A 468 16.83 14.02 -25.56
C GLU A 468 17.83 13.42 -26.56
N GLN A 469 18.98 12.93 -26.09
CA GLN A 469 19.98 12.20 -26.89
C GLN A 469 19.47 10.84 -27.38
N LEU A 470 18.91 9.98 -26.51
CA LEU A 470 18.42 8.64 -26.89
C LEU A 470 17.42 8.69 -28.05
N ILE A 471 16.49 9.65 -28.02
CA ILE A 471 15.50 9.81 -29.09
C ILE A 471 16.17 10.35 -30.36
N GLN A 472 17.03 11.36 -30.26
CA GLN A 472 17.75 11.92 -31.42
C GLN A 472 18.69 10.90 -32.10
N GLU A 473 19.32 10.01 -31.33
CA GLU A 473 20.32 9.05 -31.82
C GLU A 473 19.70 7.73 -32.30
N GLN A 474 18.55 7.30 -31.74
CA GLN A 474 18.02 5.94 -31.94
C GLN A 474 16.54 5.87 -32.33
N LYS A 475 15.76 6.95 -32.18
CA LYS A 475 14.32 6.99 -32.43
C LYS A 475 13.86 8.36 -33.02
N PRO A 476 14.47 8.82 -34.12
CA PRO A 476 14.23 10.18 -34.64
C PRO A 476 12.78 10.44 -35.04
N ASP A 477 12.01 9.40 -35.36
CA ASP A 477 10.60 9.47 -35.77
C ASP A 477 9.61 9.68 -34.61
N ILE A 478 10.08 9.71 -33.35
CA ILE A 478 9.22 9.89 -32.16
C ILE A 478 9.24 11.36 -31.69
N ASP A 479 8.09 12.03 -31.75
CA ASP A 479 7.94 13.37 -31.19
C ASP A 479 8.12 13.36 -29.66
N HIS A 480 9.26 13.88 -29.18
CA HIS A 480 9.58 13.90 -27.75
C HIS A 480 9.20 15.22 -27.08
N PHE A 481 8.30 15.15 -26.10
CA PHE A 481 7.78 16.25 -25.29
C PHE A 481 8.14 16.14 -23.80
N TYR A 482 8.10 17.26 -23.09
CA TYR A 482 8.31 17.36 -21.65
C TYR A 482 7.00 17.44 -20.86
N ASP A 483 6.98 16.80 -19.68
CA ASP A 483 5.90 16.93 -18.69
C ASP A 483 5.78 18.36 -18.14
N VAL A 484 4.68 19.03 -18.47
CA VAL A 484 4.29 20.35 -17.97
C VAL A 484 4.30 20.41 -16.44
N TRP A 485 3.89 19.34 -15.73
CA TRP A 485 3.84 19.33 -14.27
C TRP A 485 5.22 19.48 -13.63
N ARG A 486 6.26 18.89 -14.23
CA ARG A 486 7.65 18.98 -13.73
C ARG A 486 8.18 20.41 -13.84
N LEU A 487 8.01 21.05 -15.00
CA LEU A 487 8.39 22.45 -15.21
C LEU A 487 7.57 23.39 -14.31
N CYS A 488 6.25 23.19 -14.26
CA CYS A 488 5.32 23.93 -13.41
C CYS A 488 5.78 23.91 -11.94
N LYS A 489 6.03 22.72 -11.38
CA LYS A 489 6.53 22.52 -10.01
C LYS A 489 7.90 23.16 -9.77
N ALA A 490 8.79 23.16 -10.77
CA ALA A 490 10.10 23.81 -10.67
C ALA A 490 10.00 25.33 -10.66
N ILE A 491 9.09 25.90 -11.45
CA ILE A 491 8.76 27.34 -11.45
C ILE A 491 8.08 27.72 -10.14
N SER A 492 7.05 26.99 -9.69
CA SER A 492 6.33 27.24 -8.43
C SER A 492 7.25 27.29 -7.22
N LYS A 493 8.27 26.42 -7.14
CA LYS A 493 9.31 26.49 -6.09
C LYS A 493 10.10 27.80 -6.12
N LYS A 494 10.48 28.30 -7.30
CA LYS A 494 11.21 29.58 -7.47
C LYS A 494 10.31 30.78 -7.16
N VAL A 495 9.05 30.74 -7.58
CA VAL A 495 8.03 31.76 -7.29
C VAL A 495 7.73 31.83 -5.78
N ASP A 496 7.61 30.69 -5.12
CA ASP A 496 7.45 30.60 -3.66
C ASP A 496 8.67 31.16 -2.91
N ALA A 497 9.89 30.81 -3.34
CA ALA A 497 11.12 31.37 -2.77
C ALA A 497 11.20 32.89 -2.92
N ILE A 498 10.88 33.45 -4.09
CA ILE A 498 10.81 34.91 -4.29
C ILE A 498 9.76 35.53 -3.37
N SER A 499 8.58 34.91 -3.21
CA SER A 499 7.50 35.45 -2.40
C SER A 499 7.81 35.56 -0.90
N LYS A 500 8.82 34.83 -0.42
CA LYS A 500 9.33 34.88 0.96
C LYS A 500 10.34 35.99 1.20
N GLU A 501 10.82 36.66 0.15
CA GLU A 501 11.70 37.81 0.31
C GLU A 501 10.94 39.07 0.78
N LYS A 502 11.66 39.93 1.52
CA LYS A 502 11.21 41.29 1.82
C LYS A 502 10.76 41.99 0.51
N ASP A 503 9.62 42.66 0.59
CA ASP A 503 9.01 43.44 -0.50
C ASP A 503 8.53 42.61 -1.71
N CYS A 504 8.48 41.27 -1.62
CA CYS A 504 8.07 40.39 -2.72
C CYS A 504 6.82 39.53 -2.47
N HIS A 505 6.14 39.68 -1.32
CA HIS A 505 4.96 38.91 -0.95
C HIS A 505 3.87 38.84 -2.04
N MET A 506 3.65 39.92 -2.81
CA MET A 506 2.65 39.99 -3.88
C MET A 506 2.86 38.97 -5.02
N VAL A 507 4.07 38.41 -5.14
CA VAL A 507 4.35 37.33 -6.11
C VAL A 507 3.54 36.07 -5.80
N LYS A 508 3.17 35.83 -4.53
CA LYS A 508 2.41 34.64 -4.12
C LYS A 508 1.01 34.60 -4.72
N SER A 509 0.29 35.73 -4.75
CA SER A 509 -1.06 35.84 -5.34
C SER A 509 -1.10 35.68 -6.87
N TRP A 510 0.07 35.65 -7.52
CA TRP A 510 0.20 35.36 -8.94
C TRP A 510 0.64 33.92 -9.23
N GLN A 511 1.11 33.14 -8.24
CA GLN A 511 1.61 31.77 -8.45
C GLN A 511 0.61 30.90 -9.21
N LYS A 512 -0.67 30.84 -8.78
CA LYS A 512 -1.65 29.97 -9.44
C LYS A 512 -2.00 30.42 -10.87
N SER A 513 -1.90 31.71 -11.19
CA SER A 513 -2.03 32.18 -12.57
C SER A 513 -0.80 31.84 -13.42
N ILE A 514 0.42 31.89 -12.86
CA ILE A 514 1.64 31.44 -13.56
C ILE A 514 1.55 29.93 -13.86
N GLU A 515 1.08 29.14 -12.90
CA GLU A 515 0.85 27.69 -13.08
C GLU A 515 -0.18 27.42 -14.19
N ASN A 516 -1.37 28.03 -14.11
CA ASN A 516 -2.43 27.83 -15.10
C ASN A 516 -2.02 28.33 -16.50
N HIS A 517 -1.32 29.47 -16.58
CA HIS A 517 -0.87 30.04 -17.85
C HIS A 517 0.20 29.17 -18.53
N LEU A 518 1.02 28.43 -17.77
CA LEU A 518 1.95 27.46 -18.35
C LEU A 518 1.20 26.31 -19.03
N TYR A 519 0.22 25.73 -18.35
CA TYR A 519 -0.64 24.67 -18.92
C TYR A 519 -1.40 25.18 -20.15
N TRP A 520 -2.06 26.33 -20.05
CA TRP A 520 -2.79 26.94 -21.16
C TRP A 520 -1.89 27.33 -22.34
N SER A 521 -0.65 27.78 -22.09
CA SER A 521 0.30 28.09 -23.18
C SER A 521 0.65 26.84 -23.98
N ALA A 522 0.81 25.68 -23.32
CA ALA A 522 1.05 24.40 -24.00
C ALA A 522 -0.22 23.91 -24.72
N SER A 523 -1.36 23.81 -24.01
CA SER A 523 -2.55 23.13 -24.53
C SER A 523 -3.39 23.91 -25.54
N SER A 524 -3.13 25.22 -25.72
CA SER A 524 -3.88 26.06 -26.67
C SER A 524 -3.10 26.39 -27.94
N SER A 525 -1.89 25.85 -28.14
CA SER A 525 -0.96 26.27 -29.19
C SER A 525 -0.80 25.24 -30.30
N SER A 526 -0.59 25.75 -31.51
CA SER A 526 -0.32 24.97 -32.72
C SER A 526 1.17 24.81 -33.03
N SER A 527 2.07 25.60 -32.41
CA SER A 527 3.53 25.43 -32.54
C SER A 527 4.31 25.71 -31.25
N GLU A 528 5.58 25.30 -31.22
CA GLU A 528 6.52 25.62 -30.13
C GLU A 528 6.72 27.14 -29.96
N GLU A 529 6.79 27.88 -31.07
CA GLU A 529 6.99 29.33 -31.12
C GLU A 529 5.77 30.06 -30.59
N GLU A 530 4.55 29.58 -30.91
CA GLU A 530 3.31 30.12 -30.35
C GLU A 530 3.22 29.84 -28.84
N THR A 531 3.65 28.65 -28.40
CA THR A 531 3.75 28.27 -26.98
C THR A 531 4.70 29.21 -26.22
N VAL A 532 5.86 29.55 -26.82
CA VAL A 532 6.78 30.55 -26.28
C VAL A 532 6.21 31.97 -26.37
N ALA A 533 5.45 32.33 -27.40
CA ALA A 533 4.81 33.63 -27.54
C ALA A 533 3.77 33.88 -26.42
N LYS A 534 2.91 32.89 -26.15
CA LYS A 534 1.97 32.89 -25.02
C LYS A 534 2.68 32.90 -23.67
N TRP A 535 3.73 32.12 -23.48
CA TRP A 535 4.47 32.13 -22.21
C TRP A 535 5.20 33.46 -21.96
N THR A 536 5.80 34.05 -22.99
CA THR A 536 6.53 35.32 -22.86
C THR A 536 5.60 36.53 -22.68
N SER A 537 4.35 36.47 -23.16
CA SER A 537 3.34 37.51 -22.94
C SER A 537 2.84 37.59 -21.49
N LEU A 538 2.91 36.49 -20.71
CA LEU A 538 2.49 36.43 -19.30
C LEU A 538 3.04 37.58 -18.46
N LEU A 539 4.32 37.93 -18.62
CA LEU A 539 4.94 39.01 -17.85
C LEU A 539 4.33 40.39 -18.17
N ASN A 540 3.85 40.59 -19.40
CA ASN A 540 3.15 41.82 -19.81
C ASN A 540 1.71 41.81 -19.23
N HIS A 541 0.99 40.70 -19.38
CA HIS A 541 -0.35 40.52 -18.79
C HIS A 541 -0.35 40.78 -17.27
N MET A 542 0.65 40.27 -16.53
CA MET A 542 0.81 40.52 -15.09
C MET A 542 1.07 41.98 -14.70
N GLN A 543 1.42 42.84 -15.67
CA GLN A 543 1.57 44.29 -15.53
C GLN A 543 0.40 45.08 -16.18
N ASN A 544 -0.73 44.41 -16.47
CA ASN A 544 -1.91 44.93 -17.17
C ASN A 544 -1.66 45.36 -18.64
N VAL A 545 -0.60 44.84 -19.28
CA VAL A 545 -0.27 45.13 -20.68
C VAL A 545 -0.73 43.95 -21.55
N HIS A 546 -1.89 44.10 -22.21
CA HIS A 546 -2.59 43.03 -22.94
C HIS A 546 -2.32 43.01 -24.45
N ILE A 547 -1.49 43.94 -24.96
CA ILE A 547 -1.01 44.00 -26.35
C ILE A 547 0.48 43.69 -26.35
N HIS A 548 0.97 42.98 -27.36
CA HIS A 548 2.30 42.39 -27.38
C HIS A 548 2.99 42.57 -28.74
N LYS A 549 4.33 42.62 -28.74
CA LYS A 549 5.14 42.80 -29.96
C LYS A 549 5.38 41.51 -30.76
N ASN A 550 4.95 40.35 -30.27
CA ASN A 550 5.17 39.07 -30.96
C ASN A 550 3.98 38.78 -31.90
N PRO A 551 4.18 38.64 -33.21
CA PRO A 551 3.08 38.43 -34.16
C PRO A 551 2.33 37.11 -33.96
N LEU A 552 2.95 36.10 -33.34
CA LEU A 552 2.31 34.81 -33.02
C LEU A 552 1.35 34.90 -31.82
N PHE A 553 1.48 35.93 -30.98
CA PHE A 553 0.53 36.19 -29.90
C PHE A 553 0.45 37.71 -29.64
N PRO A 554 -0.25 38.48 -30.50
CA PRO A 554 -0.19 39.95 -30.47
C PRO A 554 -1.12 40.59 -29.44
N LYS A 555 -2.13 39.84 -28.93
CA LYS A 555 -3.07 40.31 -27.90
C LYS A 555 -3.54 39.17 -26.99
N CYS A 556 -3.85 39.48 -25.74
CA CYS A 556 -4.50 38.53 -24.82
C CYS A 556 -5.89 38.11 -25.32
N LEU A 557 -6.26 36.84 -25.13
CA LEU A 557 -7.51 36.25 -25.59
C LEU A 557 -8.62 36.26 -24.53
N HIS A 558 -8.90 37.45 -23.98
CA HIS A 558 -10.01 37.66 -23.03
C HIS A 558 -10.51 39.12 -23.09
N PRO A 559 -11.77 39.41 -22.72
CA PRO A 559 -12.26 40.78 -22.55
C PRO A 559 -11.54 41.51 -21.40
N PRO A 560 -11.67 42.85 -21.29
CA PRO A 560 -11.11 43.61 -20.17
C PRO A 560 -11.61 43.09 -18.81
N SER A 561 -10.70 42.84 -17.87
CA SER A 561 -11.07 42.24 -16.58
C SER A 561 -11.76 43.25 -15.65
N THR A 562 -12.94 42.88 -15.15
CA THR A 562 -13.71 43.65 -14.17
C THR A 562 -13.14 43.55 -12.75
N HIS A 563 -12.24 42.61 -12.48
CA HIS A 563 -11.70 42.38 -11.13
C HIS A 563 -10.58 43.37 -10.77
N LYS A 564 -10.68 43.97 -9.58
CA LYS A 564 -9.68 44.89 -8.99
C LYS A 564 -8.40 44.15 -8.53
N ARG A 565 -7.68 43.51 -9.46
CA ARG A 565 -6.47 42.73 -9.19
C ARG A 565 -5.26 43.65 -8.95
N LYS A 566 -4.38 43.27 -8.00
CA LYS A 566 -3.12 43.98 -7.75
C LYS A 566 -2.07 43.58 -8.80
N TRP A 567 -2.04 44.33 -9.90
CA TRP A 567 -1.03 44.23 -10.97
C TRP A 567 0.39 44.47 -10.44
N LEU A 568 1.37 43.83 -11.05
CA LEU A 568 2.78 44.13 -10.77
C LEU A 568 3.15 45.49 -11.38
N LYS A 569 3.92 46.30 -10.63
CA LYS A 569 4.48 47.55 -11.16
C LYS A 569 5.75 47.27 -12.00
N PRO A 570 5.93 47.90 -13.17
CA PRO A 570 7.19 47.88 -13.92
C PRO A 570 8.39 48.32 -13.06
N ALA A 571 9.59 47.91 -13.48
CA ALA A 571 10.87 48.23 -12.83
C ALA A 571 11.05 47.85 -11.34
N THR A 572 10.06 47.23 -10.69
CA THR A 572 10.15 46.84 -9.27
C THR A 572 10.91 45.52 -9.04
N LYS A 573 11.47 45.35 -7.82
CA LYS A 573 12.15 44.12 -7.37
C LYS A 573 11.36 42.83 -7.64
N PRO A 574 10.05 42.73 -7.33
CA PRO A 574 9.22 41.57 -7.68
C PRO A 574 9.25 41.25 -9.18
N THR A 575 9.00 42.26 -10.01
CA THR A 575 8.93 42.11 -11.48
C THR A 575 10.27 41.71 -12.08
N TYR A 576 11.39 42.28 -11.60
CA TYR A 576 12.74 41.90 -12.02
C TYR A 576 13.07 40.44 -11.65
N LYS A 577 12.83 40.04 -10.40
CA LYS A 577 13.13 38.67 -9.95
C LYS A 577 12.24 37.64 -10.65
N LEU A 578 10.97 37.96 -10.87
CA LEU A 578 10.06 37.10 -11.63
C LEU A 578 10.48 36.99 -13.10
N LYS A 579 10.85 38.10 -13.77
CA LYS A 579 11.40 38.10 -15.14
C LYS A 579 12.62 37.16 -15.25
N LYS A 580 13.55 37.20 -14.30
CA LYS A 580 14.74 36.34 -14.26
C LYS A 580 14.41 34.84 -14.11
N VAL A 581 13.25 34.49 -13.58
CA VAL A 581 12.75 33.10 -13.50
C VAL A 581 12.00 32.70 -14.75
N LEU A 582 10.98 33.46 -15.16
CA LEU A 582 10.07 33.07 -16.25
C LEU A 582 10.74 33.15 -17.63
N MET A 583 11.61 34.15 -17.86
CA MET A 583 12.30 34.39 -19.14
C MET A 583 13.71 33.75 -19.17
N ASN A 584 14.00 32.79 -18.30
CA ASN A 584 15.29 32.11 -18.28
C ASN A 584 15.46 31.26 -19.55
N LYS A 585 16.64 31.30 -20.21
CA LYS A 585 16.90 30.56 -21.47
C LYS A 585 16.50 29.08 -21.40
N HIS A 586 16.81 28.39 -20.30
CA HIS A 586 16.41 26.99 -20.12
C HIS A 586 14.91 26.82 -19.94
N VAL A 587 14.22 27.74 -19.25
CA VAL A 587 12.76 27.70 -19.13
C VAL A 587 12.10 27.90 -20.49
N LEU A 588 12.56 28.84 -21.31
CA LEU A 588 12.04 29.04 -22.67
C LEU A 588 12.28 27.81 -23.57
N SER A 589 13.45 27.18 -23.46
CA SER A 589 13.77 25.90 -24.12
C SER A 589 12.91 24.72 -23.62
N CYS A 590 12.50 24.71 -22.34
CA CYS A 590 11.52 23.74 -21.86
C CYS A 590 10.11 24.04 -22.38
N VAL A 591 9.73 25.31 -22.45
CA VAL A 591 8.40 25.78 -22.87
C VAL A 591 8.12 25.42 -24.33
N LYS A 592 9.11 25.51 -25.22
CA LYS A 592 9.01 25.06 -26.62
C LYS A 592 8.43 23.64 -26.74
N ARG A 593 9.03 22.69 -26.02
CA ARG A 593 8.77 21.24 -26.12
C ARG A 593 7.78 20.72 -25.07
N LEU A 594 6.86 21.54 -24.56
CA LEU A 594 5.82 21.05 -23.64
C LEU A 594 4.80 20.20 -24.39
N SER A 595 4.34 19.10 -23.78
CA SER A 595 3.24 18.33 -24.39
C SER A 595 1.95 19.19 -24.38
N PRO A 596 1.28 19.37 -25.54
CA PRO A 596 0.07 20.18 -25.61
C PRO A 596 -1.16 19.43 -25.09
N LEU A 597 -1.29 18.14 -25.45
CA LEU A 597 -2.48 17.34 -25.22
C LEU A 597 -2.45 16.58 -23.88
N TYR A 598 -1.28 16.09 -23.45
CA TYR A 598 -1.21 15.08 -22.40
C TYR A 598 -0.40 15.52 -21.17
N GLN A 599 -0.83 15.06 -20.00
CA GLN A 599 -0.22 15.39 -18.72
C GLN A 599 0.04 14.11 -17.92
N THR A 600 0.98 14.14 -16.97
CA THR A 600 1.32 12.96 -16.13
C THR A 600 0.51 12.76 -14.82
N PRO A 601 -0.55 13.51 -14.43
CA PRO A 601 -1.16 13.33 -13.11
C PRO A 601 -1.85 11.96 -12.97
N VAL A 602 -2.21 11.31 -14.09
CA VAL A 602 -2.78 9.96 -14.12
C VAL A 602 -1.71 8.90 -13.83
N LEU A 603 -0.56 8.96 -14.52
CA LEU A 603 0.62 8.14 -14.21
C LEU A 603 1.05 8.30 -12.73
N LYS A 604 1.03 9.54 -12.23
CA LYS A 604 1.25 9.85 -10.81
C LYS A 604 0.16 9.29 -9.88
N GLY A 605 -1.09 9.20 -10.36
CA GLY A 605 -2.20 8.50 -9.71
C GLY A 605 -1.89 7.02 -9.51
N PHE A 606 -1.56 6.31 -10.60
CA PHE A 606 -1.10 4.92 -10.56
C PHE A 606 0.03 4.70 -9.54
N ARG A 607 1.06 5.56 -9.58
CA ARG A 607 2.21 5.49 -8.66
C ARG A 607 1.86 5.71 -7.19
N SER A 608 0.76 6.40 -6.91
CA SER A 608 0.20 6.56 -5.56
C SER A 608 -0.59 5.34 -5.07
N MET A 609 -1.04 4.48 -6.00
CA MET A 609 -1.72 3.21 -5.74
C MET A 609 -0.73 2.06 -5.47
N ILE A 610 0.44 2.02 -6.13
CA ILE A 610 1.48 0.98 -5.93
C ILE A 610 1.79 0.65 -4.45
N PRO A 611 1.87 1.59 -3.48
CA PRO A 611 2.06 1.28 -2.06
C PRO A 611 1.04 0.30 -1.45
N ARG A 612 -0.15 0.13 -2.05
CA ARG A 612 -1.13 -0.89 -1.66
C ARG A 612 -0.55 -2.30 -1.86
N PHE A 613 -0.01 -2.58 -3.04
CA PHE A 613 0.48 -3.92 -3.43
C PHE A 613 1.95 -4.15 -3.08
N ALA A 614 2.78 -3.11 -3.21
CA ALA A 614 4.20 -3.09 -2.90
C ALA A 614 4.51 -2.00 -1.84
N PRO A 615 4.15 -2.22 -0.56
CA PRO A 615 4.42 -1.29 0.53
C PRO A 615 5.93 -1.16 0.81
N LYS A 616 6.40 0.07 1.01
CA LYS A 616 7.83 0.37 1.26
C LYS A 616 8.41 -0.19 2.56
N SER A 617 7.58 -0.74 3.45
CA SER A 617 8.00 -1.34 4.73
C SER A 617 8.27 -2.85 4.63
N VAL A 618 8.13 -3.45 3.45
CA VAL A 618 8.32 -4.90 3.23
C VAL A 618 9.39 -5.12 2.16
N ALA A 619 10.34 -6.01 2.44
CA ALA A 619 11.27 -6.51 1.44
C ALA A 619 10.64 -7.67 0.66
N PHE A 620 10.80 -7.66 -0.65
CA PHE A 620 10.27 -8.66 -1.58
C PHE A 620 11.41 -9.25 -2.43
N SER A 621 11.18 -10.44 -2.98
CA SER A 621 11.98 -10.98 -4.09
C SER A 621 11.81 -10.14 -5.37
N TYR A 622 12.60 -10.42 -6.41
CA TYR A 622 12.45 -9.74 -7.71
C TYR A 622 11.07 -10.05 -8.31
N LEU A 623 10.71 -11.34 -8.37
CA LEU A 623 9.45 -11.82 -8.93
C LEU A 623 8.24 -11.36 -8.10
N GLU A 624 8.34 -11.37 -6.77
CA GLU A 624 7.29 -10.80 -5.90
C GLU A 624 7.09 -9.30 -6.14
N MET A 625 8.17 -8.52 -6.29
CA MET A 625 8.09 -7.09 -6.59
C MET A 625 7.45 -6.86 -7.97
N LEU A 626 7.87 -7.62 -8.98
CA LEU A 626 7.37 -7.52 -10.36
C LEU A 626 5.86 -7.84 -10.42
N CYS A 627 5.44 -9.00 -9.93
CA CYS A 627 4.04 -9.39 -9.89
C CYS A 627 3.18 -8.44 -9.02
N ARG A 628 3.71 -7.85 -7.95
CA ARG A 628 3.00 -6.82 -7.16
C ARG A 628 2.85 -5.48 -7.90
N LEU A 629 3.75 -5.16 -8.82
CA LEU A 629 3.60 -4.03 -9.73
C LEU A 629 2.57 -4.33 -10.83
N TYR A 630 2.56 -5.55 -11.37
CA TYR A 630 1.53 -6.00 -12.32
C TYR A 630 0.12 -6.04 -11.70
N LEU A 631 -0.04 -6.52 -10.45
CA LEU A 631 -1.31 -6.42 -9.72
C LEU A 631 -1.78 -4.97 -9.54
N ALA A 632 -0.85 -4.05 -9.27
CA ALA A 632 -1.17 -2.63 -9.20
C ALA A 632 -1.59 -2.07 -10.57
N ALA A 633 -1.02 -2.57 -11.67
CA ALA A 633 -1.34 -2.15 -13.03
C ALA A 633 -2.69 -2.70 -13.50
N LEU A 634 -2.99 -3.99 -13.26
CA LEU A 634 -4.30 -4.59 -13.53
C LEU A 634 -5.41 -3.83 -12.79
N HIS A 635 -5.26 -3.65 -11.47
CA HIS A 635 -6.23 -2.87 -10.68
C HIS A 635 -6.40 -1.43 -11.18
N PHE A 636 -5.31 -0.79 -11.62
CA PHE A 636 -5.36 0.57 -12.16
C PHE A 636 -6.04 0.64 -13.53
N ASN A 637 -5.73 -0.28 -14.44
CA ASN A 637 -6.26 -0.31 -15.81
C ASN A 637 -7.76 -0.62 -15.84
N GLU A 638 -8.24 -1.45 -14.91
CA GLU A 638 -9.67 -1.71 -14.72
C GLU A 638 -10.39 -0.46 -14.17
N ASN A 639 -9.75 0.29 -13.27
CA ASN A 639 -10.37 1.43 -12.59
C ASN A 639 -10.10 2.79 -13.27
N SER A 640 -9.25 2.88 -14.29
CA SER A 640 -9.01 4.13 -15.04
C SER A 640 -10.19 4.51 -15.93
N ILE A 641 -10.90 3.52 -16.46
CA ILE A 641 -12.13 3.68 -17.26
C ILE A 641 -13.23 4.37 -16.43
N LEU A 642 -13.35 4.04 -15.13
CA LEU A 642 -14.32 4.67 -14.23
C LEU A 642 -14.06 6.18 -14.01
N THR A 643 -12.87 6.68 -14.33
CA THR A 643 -12.55 8.13 -14.35
C THR A 643 -12.81 8.81 -15.70
N GLN A 644 -13.19 8.07 -16.76
CA GLN A 644 -13.52 8.58 -18.09
C GLN A 644 -15.03 8.55 -18.39
N ALA A 645 -15.87 8.81 -17.37
CA ALA A 645 -17.30 9.01 -17.54
C ALA A 645 -17.60 10.34 -18.26
N ASN A 646 -17.51 10.33 -19.59
CA ASN A 646 -17.73 11.49 -20.45
C ASN A 646 -19.09 12.15 -20.17
N THR A 647 -19.07 13.45 -19.87
CA THR A 647 -20.28 14.27 -19.84
C THR A 647 -20.59 14.73 -21.26
N ALA A 648 -21.86 14.73 -21.67
CA ALA A 648 -22.29 14.96 -23.06
C ALA A 648 -22.17 16.42 -23.56
N ALA A 649 -21.32 17.23 -22.94
CA ALA A 649 -20.96 18.58 -23.34
C ALA A 649 -19.46 18.79 -23.06
N GLY A 650 -18.72 19.26 -24.07
CA GLY A 650 -17.25 19.31 -24.06
C GLY A 650 -16.65 20.48 -23.27
N GLU A 651 -16.83 20.50 -21.95
CA GLU A 651 -16.16 21.45 -21.05
C GLU A 651 -15.33 20.71 -19.99
N ASP A 652 -14.00 20.88 -20.03
CA ASP A 652 -13.06 20.28 -19.07
C ASP A 652 -13.18 20.88 -17.66
N MET A 653 -14.07 20.33 -16.84
CA MET A 653 -14.13 20.59 -15.41
C MET A 653 -13.60 19.42 -14.59
N VAL A 654 -12.59 19.70 -13.74
CA VAL A 654 -12.10 18.76 -12.73
C VAL A 654 -13.24 18.42 -11.77
N GLN A 655 -13.78 17.20 -11.86
CA GLN A 655 -14.93 16.79 -11.06
C GLN A 655 -14.68 16.89 -9.55
N ASP A 656 -15.72 17.33 -8.85
CA ASP A 656 -15.71 17.61 -7.42
C ASP A 656 -15.69 16.31 -6.59
N LYS A 657 -14.85 16.25 -5.56
CA LYS A 657 -14.24 14.98 -5.13
C LYS A 657 -15.08 14.08 -4.19
N ASP A 658 -16.33 14.42 -3.97
CA ASP A 658 -17.12 13.97 -2.81
C ASP A 658 -18.50 13.35 -3.15
N LYS A 659 -18.74 12.88 -4.38
CA LYS A 659 -19.92 12.04 -4.72
C LYS A 659 -19.52 10.81 -5.53
N LYS A 660 -20.18 9.68 -5.25
CA LYS A 660 -19.88 8.31 -5.73
C LYS A 660 -18.42 7.84 -5.49
N LYS A 661 -18.14 7.52 -4.22
CA LYS A 661 -17.28 6.37 -3.91
C LYS A 661 -18.11 5.09 -3.90
N ASP A 662 -18.62 4.73 -5.07
CA ASP A 662 -18.99 3.33 -5.29
C ASP A 662 -17.69 2.51 -5.29
N HIS A 663 -17.76 1.22 -4.92
CA HIS A 663 -16.55 0.46 -4.60
C HIS A 663 -15.65 0.29 -5.83
N ALA A 664 -14.36 0.63 -5.70
CA ALA A 664 -13.36 0.43 -6.74
C ALA A 664 -13.34 -1.05 -7.16
N SER A 665 -13.47 -1.29 -8.46
CA SER A 665 -13.71 -2.62 -9.00
C SER A 665 -12.50 -3.55 -8.78
N THR A 666 -12.83 -4.84 -8.65
CA THR A 666 -11.88 -5.93 -8.39
C THR A 666 -12.15 -7.15 -9.28
N GLU A 667 -12.57 -6.93 -10.52
CA GLU A 667 -12.84 -7.98 -11.50
C GLU A 667 -11.56 -8.78 -11.80
N TYR A 668 -10.40 -8.11 -11.91
CA TYR A 668 -9.09 -8.76 -11.99
C TYR A 668 -8.82 -9.78 -10.86
N VAL A 669 -9.44 -9.61 -9.67
CA VAL A 669 -9.31 -10.57 -8.57
C VAL A 669 -10.17 -11.81 -8.82
N ALA A 670 -11.37 -11.65 -9.40
CA ALA A 670 -12.23 -12.76 -9.81
C ALA A 670 -11.60 -13.54 -10.98
N GLU A 671 -11.07 -12.84 -11.99
CA GLU A 671 -10.30 -13.45 -13.08
C GLU A 671 -9.10 -14.25 -12.57
N LEU A 672 -8.27 -13.65 -11.71
CA LEU A 672 -7.09 -14.31 -11.13
C LEU A 672 -7.46 -15.46 -10.19
N MET A 673 -8.65 -15.47 -9.60
CA MET A 673 -9.18 -16.63 -8.87
C MET A 673 -9.63 -17.74 -9.83
N ASN A 674 -10.32 -17.40 -10.92
CA ASN A 674 -10.76 -18.38 -11.92
C ASN A 674 -9.55 -19.03 -12.61
N LEU A 675 -8.59 -18.26 -13.10
CA LEU A 675 -7.32 -18.76 -13.64
C LEU A 675 -6.59 -19.67 -12.63
N LEU A 676 -6.53 -19.28 -11.36
CA LEU A 676 -5.88 -20.06 -10.31
C LEU A 676 -6.57 -21.40 -10.05
N PHE A 677 -7.90 -21.41 -9.91
CA PHE A 677 -8.66 -22.60 -9.50
C PHE A 677 -9.07 -23.51 -10.67
N ASN A 678 -9.20 -22.99 -11.89
CA ASN A 678 -9.63 -23.77 -13.06
C ASN A 678 -8.45 -24.30 -13.88
N GLU A 679 -7.28 -23.62 -13.86
CA GLU A 679 -6.14 -23.95 -14.72
C GLU A 679 -4.85 -24.18 -13.93
N VAL A 680 -4.34 -23.14 -13.26
CA VAL A 680 -2.98 -23.14 -12.68
C VAL A 680 -2.81 -24.18 -11.58
N ILE A 681 -3.84 -24.48 -10.79
CA ILE A 681 -3.76 -25.55 -9.79
C ILE A 681 -3.76 -26.97 -10.39
N HIS A 682 -4.41 -27.16 -11.54
CA HIS A 682 -4.50 -28.44 -12.21
C HIS A 682 -3.22 -28.77 -12.98
N ASN A 683 -2.60 -27.77 -13.61
CA ASN A 683 -1.29 -27.90 -14.23
C ASN A 683 -0.41 -26.66 -13.97
N PRO A 684 0.30 -26.58 -12.83
CA PRO A 684 1.16 -25.44 -12.51
C PRO A 684 2.45 -25.41 -13.33
N VAL A 685 2.84 -26.51 -13.98
CA VAL A 685 4.14 -26.67 -14.65
C VAL A 685 4.42 -25.60 -15.72
N PRO A 686 3.53 -25.34 -16.71
CA PRO A 686 3.77 -24.30 -17.72
C PRO A 686 3.87 -22.90 -17.10
N PHE A 687 2.96 -22.53 -16.18
CA PHE A 687 2.98 -21.20 -15.55
C PHE A 687 4.23 -21.00 -14.65
N VAL A 688 4.73 -22.06 -14.01
CA VAL A 688 5.97 -22.02 -13.22
C VAL A 688 7.22 -22.05 -14.12
N ALA A 689 7.16 -22.62 -15.32
CA ALA A 689 8.20 -22.47 -16.34
C ALA A 689 8.23 -21.03 -16.87
N GLU A 690 7.07 -20.48 -17.22
CA GLU A 690 6.89 -19.09 -17.66
C GLU A 690 7.45 -18.08 -16.65
N LEU A 691 7.28 -18.34 -15.34
CA LEU A 691 7.84 -17.52 -14.27
C LEU A 691 9.38 -17.63 -14.14
N LYS A 692 9.98 -18.75 -14.59
CA LYS A 692 11.44 -18.94 -14.63
C LYS A 692 12.11 -18.34 -15.87
N GLU A 693 11.36 -18.18 -16.97
CA GLU A 693 11.81 -17.46 -18.17
C GLU A 693 11.98 -15.95 -17.95
N VAL A 694 11.40 -15.40 -16.87
CA VAL A 694 11.63 -14.00 -16.48
C VAL A 694 13.10 -13.82 -16.09
N ALA A 695 13.89 -13.32 -17.04
CA ALA A 695 15.27 -12.93 -16.78
C ALA A 695 15.32 -11.90 -15.63
N PHE A 696 16.07 -12.23 -14.58
CA PHE A 696 16.34 -11.32 -13.48
C PHE A 696 17.82 -11.41 -13.06
N PRO A 697 18.42 -10.29 -12.63
CA PRO A 697 19.85 -10.23 -12.31
C PRO A 697 20.22 -11.05 -11.07
N GLY A 698 21.49 -11.45 -11.04
CA GLY A 698 22.08 -12.12 -9.89
C GLY A 698 21.86 -11.37 -8.57
N LEU A 699 21.91 -12.13 -7.46
CA LEU A 699 21.83 -11.58 -6.11
C LEU A 699 22.86 -10.46 -5.92
N LEU A 700 22.53 -9.42 -5.14
CA LEU A 700 23.38 -8.24 -4.93
C LEU A 700 24.83 -8.53 -4.48
N CYS A 701 25.11 -9.74 -3.99
CA CYS A 701 26.43 -10.18 -3.57
C CYS A 701 27.28 -10.82 -4.68
N SER A 702 26.73 -11.14 -5.86
CA SER A 702 27.40 -11.95 -6.89
C SER A 702 28.47 -11.20 -7.72
N GLN A 703 28.62 -9.88 -7.51
CA GLN A 703 29.61 -9.03 -8.19
C GLN A 703 30.72 -8.53 -7.25
N PHE A 704 30.67 -8.85 -5.95
CA PHE A 704 31.77 -8.58 -5.03
C PHE A 704 32.85 -9.66 -5.14
N VAL A 705 33.48 -9.73 -6.32
CA VAL A 705 34.88 -10.19 -6.38
C VAL A 705 35.69 -9.16 -5.59
N GLN A 706 36.38 -9.59 -4.54
CA GLN A 706 37.42 -8.74 -3.97
C GLN A 706 38.54 -8.66 -4.99
N SER A 707 38.78 -7.49 -5.58
CA SER A 707 40.06 -7.22 -6.19
C SER A 707 41.16 -7.45 -5.16
N GLU A 708 42.30 -7.98 -5.60
CA GLU A 708 43.40 -8.22 -4.67
C GLU A 708 43.86 -6.89 -4.08
N THR A 709 44.17 -6.89 -2.78
CA THR A 709 44.41 -5.64 -2.04
C THR A 709 45.66 -4.90 -2.55
N THR A 710 46.50 -5.58 -3.30
CA THR A 710 47.64 -5.08 -4.07
C THR A 710 47.24 -4.09 -5.17
N GLU A 711 46.31 -4.44 -6.07
CA GLU A 711 45.87 -3.54 -7.16
C GLU A 711 45.19 -2.28 -6.63
N ALA A 712 44.32 -2.45 -5.63
CA ALA A 712 43.60 -1.35 -5.00
C ALA A 712 44.53 -0.35 -4.28
N VAL A 713 45.70 -0.80 -3.80
CA VAL A 713 46.74 0.06 -3.21
C VAL A 713 47.59 0.71 -4.29
N ALA A 714 47.98 -0.01 -5.35
CA ALA A 714 48.76 0.54 -6.45
C ALA A 714 48.05 1.75 -7.09
N GLY A 715 46.74 1.66 -7.32
CA GLY A 715 45.92 2.75 -7.84
C GLY A 715 45.62 3.91 -6.88
N HIS A 716 46.26 4.01 -5.71
CA HIS A 716 45.99 5.04 -4.69
C HIS A 716 47.25 5.79 -4.20
N VAL A 717 48.44 5.52 -4.75
CA VAL A 717 49.72 6.05 -4.23
C VAL A 717 50.39 7.10 -5.15
N SER A 718 49.80 7.45 -6.30
CA SER A 718 50.41 8.32 -7.31
C SER A 718 49.79 9.73 -7.47
N THR A 719 49.27 10.34 -6.40
CA THR A 719 48.65 11.69 -6.47
C THR A 719 49.10 12.71 -5.40
N PHE A 720 50.03 12.35 -4.51
CA PHE A 720 50.71 13.31 -3.64
C PHE A 720 52.21 13.00 -3.52
N GLY A 721 52.99 13.64 -4.39
CA GLY A 721 54.45 13.60 -4.43
C GLY A 721 54.95 14.89 -5.08
N CYS A 722 54.75 16.00 -4.38
CA CYS A 722 55.26 17.30 -4.79
C CYS A 722 56.60 17.53 -4.08
N SER A 723 57.68 17.54 -4.86
CA SER A 723 59.01 17.97 -4.46
C SER A 723 59.40 19.11 -5.38
N ASP A 724 59.36 20.33 -4.87
CA ASP A 724 60.08 21.44 -5.48
C ASP A 724 61.58 21.14 -5.35
N ASP A 725 62.29 21.02 -6.46
CA ASP A 725 63.72 21.30 -6.53
C ASP A 725 64.10 21.75 -7.95
N ASP A 726 64.97 22.74 -7.98
CA ASP A 726 65.12 23.80 -8.99
C ASP A 726 65.91 23.41 -10.27
N LEU A 727 66.00 24.36 -11.21
CA LEU A 727 67.01 24.51 -12.27
C LEU A 727 67.08 23.50 -13.44
N THR A 728 66.76 24.02 -14.64
CA THR A 728 67.51 23.68 -15.86
C THR A 728 68.91 24.31 -15.78
N PRO A 729 69.96 23.70 -16.37
CA PRO A 729 70.28 24.06 -17.77
C PRO A 729 71.01 22.96 -18.60
N THR A 730 70.48 22.61 -19.77
CA THR A 730 71.10 22.90 -21.10
C THR A 730 70.16 22.48 -22.23
#